data_AF-A0A0Q6CE72-F1
#
_entry.id   AF-A0A0Q6CE72-F1
#
_cell.length_a   1.000
_cell.length_b   1.000
_cell.length_c   1.000
_cell.angle_alpha   90.00
_cell.angle_beta   90.00
_cell.angle_gamma   90.00
#
_symmetry.space_group_name_H-M   'P 1'
#
loop_
_entity.id
_entity.type
_entity.pdbx_description
1 polymer ?
#
loop_
_entity_poly.entity_id
_entity_poly.type
_entity_poly.pdbx_seq_one_letter_code
_entity_poly.pdbx_strand_id
1 'polypeptide(L)'
;MSNISFNEQFYLSTYPDVAAAVSRGIFASGQAHYNANGRFEGRNPNQFFNTSEYLGRYPDVARAGVNPLDHFLRSGAAEGRFANSNIDGVIDANNNDVANEFNEQAYLNLYTDVAAQTGPGRPFASAYQHFVQFGQFEGRTGFIGPNGSATPISGPFVNGGSTGGQPNTGSTFTLTTGTDAPQGTTGNDTFLGTVDLQTATNSTLTASDRVDGAGGTADALNITTQGTTAIASATNGALVSGIEVVNLRAVGTGGVTLDANNVAGLTAFNSALSTDAVTVNNLQDPAVVTVTGNGSATNGNLTANYVATATSGDLVLSGGVTAGGVGVNGAGLTSLAIVSNGAADTTGAISTSGTPASVTIAAATGLTTTGLTVGTLAAGGQTLTISGAAGNTAATATTAAAAAVNLGTLDGDFVTVNASGLTAGGISATLASVTATVTGGAGADIITTGGVLTTGSVNAGAGTDRLVVAASADLATAALGAKYTGFEQLQVQNAQTVDLDNIAGITGVFLNDGAGTTVLNNLSAAQAGSITVLGAAGDATINVKGAATVGQIDTVGLTFNDGDTTLNEAATNTTFALTGVENLTVNAIDAATITQSAAASASLSSVTLSGAGNISFTTGNIATSNFNLNASASTGANTLSAATFATNGVSITGGTGVDTITGSGQNDVINGGAGNDVITGGAGADAMTGGAGNDQFIIGSRADTRAGFAAGDTTAANIDRVTDFVGNGAAAGDSFQLSGTADVFGTVLDFSATTTATVTAVTVATAADFTALTAAVQTASAGVASSGTVAQIYDVTVTAGNLAGRYMIVNDDTAAVAATDTIVSLTGITGALNAQDFTFTA
;
A
#
# COMPACT_ATOMS: atom_id res chain seq x y z
N MET A 1 -13.55 -4.79 -52.67
CA MET A 1 -14.10 -4.81 -51.30
C MET A 1 -13.22 -3.91 -50.45
N SER A 2 -13.81 -2.84 -49.90
CA SER A 2 -13.40 -2.14 -48.67
C SER A 2 -11.91 -1.90 -48.37
N ASN A 3 -11.21 -1.08 -49.15
CA ASN A 3 -9.81 -0.76 -48.83
C ASN A 3 -9.62 0.02 -47.51
N ILE A 4 -10.67 0.69 -46.99
CA ILE A 4 -10.62 1.42 -45.71
C ILE A 4 -11.37 0.72 -44.56
N SER A 5 -11.85 -0.51 -44.73
CA SER A 5 -12.40 -1.28 -43.58
C SER A 5 -11.27 -1.84 -42.70
N PHE A 6 -11.64 -2.43 -41.56
CA PHE A 6 -10.68 -3.13 -40.72
C PHE A 6 -9.94 -4.22 -41.52
N ASN A 7 -8.62 -4.27 -41.37
CA ASN A 7 -7.78 -5.26 -42.04
C ASN A 7 -7.09 -6.14 -41.00
N GLU A 8 -7.63 -7.33 -40.79
CA GLU A 8 -7.15 -8.32 -39.81
C GLU A 8 -5.67 -8.69 -40.02
N GLN A 9 -5.25 -8.89 -41.27
CA GLN A 9 -3.88 -9.27 -41.58
C GLN A 9 -2.89 -8.13 -41.29
N PHE A 10 -3.25 -6.89 -41.63
CA PHE A 10 -2.48 -5.70 -41.26
C PHE A 10 -2.40 -5.55 -39.74
N TYR A 11 -3.53 -5.67 -39.04
CA TYR A 11 -3.61 -5.41 -37.61
C TYR A 11 -2.77 -6.41 -36.81
N LEU A 12 -2.87 -7.71 -37.11
CA LEU A 12 -2.11 -8.74 -36.40
C LEU A 12 -0.62 -8.78 -36.77
N SER A 13 -0.26 -8.37 -37.99
CA SER A 13 1.16 -8.23 -38.37
C SER A 13 1.81 -6.97 -37.81
N THR A 14 1.02 -5.91 -37.59
CA THR A 14 1.49 -4.64 -37.00
C THR A 14 1.55 -4.71 -35.47
N TYR A 15 0.68 -5.51 -34.83
CA TYR A 15 0.56 -5.64 -33.38
C TYR A 15 0.78 -7.08 -32.90
N PRO A 16 2.05 -7.53 -32.73
CA PRO A 16 2.38 -8.91 -32.34
C PRO A 16 1.82 -9.33 -30.97
N ASP A 17 1.65 -8.38 -30.05
CA ASP A 17 1.03 -8.57 -28.75
C ASP A 17 -0.46 -8.99 -28.87
N VAL A 18 -1.19 -8.35 -29.78
CA VAL A 18 -2.58 -8.71 -30.09
C VAL A 18 -2.64 -10.07 -30.80
N ALA A 19 -1.73 -10.35 -31.73
CA ALA A 19 -1.64 -11.66 -32.39
C ALA A 19 -1.45 -12.80 -31.37
N ALA A 20 -0.63 -12.55 -30.35
CA ALA A 20 -0.43 -13.49 -29.25
C ALA A 20 -1.68 -13.64 -28.38
N ALA A 21 -2.42 -12.56 -28.09
CA ALA A 21 -3.66 -12.61 -27.30
C ALA A 21 -4.81 -13.35 -28.04
N VAL A 22 -4.91 -13.17 -29.37
CA VAL A 22 -5.87 -13.90 -30.21
C VAL A 22 -5.51 -15.39 -30.27
N SER A 23 -4.22 -15.74 -30.42
CA SER A 23 -3.78 -17.15 -30.41
C SER A 23 -4.05 -17.89 -29.09
N ARG A 24 -4.15 -17.14 -27.98
CA ARG A 24 -4.48 -17.66 -26.64
C ARG A 24 -5.99 -17.66 -26.36
N GLY A 25 -6.83 -17.22 -27.30
CA GLY A 25 -8.29 -17.19 -27.15
C GLY A 25 -8.82 -16.07 -26.24
N ILE A 26 -8.00 -15.10 -25.86
CA ILE A 26 -8.41 -13.95 -25.03
C ILE A 26 -9.32 -13.01 -25.83
N PHE A 27 -9.07 -12.88 -27.13
CA PHE A 27 -9.93 -12.17 -28.08
C PHE A 27 -10.26 -13.08 -29.27
N ALA A 28 -11.49 -12.99 -29.76
CA ALA A 28 -11.96 -13.79 -30.90
C ALA A 28 -11.29 -13.43 -32.24
N SER A 29 -10.80 -12.19 -32.38
CA SER A 29 -10.06 -11.67 -33.54
C SER A 29 -9.33 -10.37 -33.19
N GLY A 30 -8.43 -9.91 -34.05
CA GLY A 30 -7.83 -8.58 -33.98
C GLY A 30 -8.88 -7.48 -34.06
N GLN A 31 -9.95 -7.67 -34.85
CA GLN A 31 -11.08 -6.74 -34.87
C GLN A 31 -11.83 -6.66 -33.53
N ALA A 32 -12.01 -7.80 -32.85
CA ALA A 32 -12.63 -7.82 -31.51
C ALA A 32 -11.77 -7.05 -30.50
N HIS A 33 -10.45 -7.22 -30.55
CA HIS A 33 -9.52 -6.44 -29.75
C HIS A 33 -9.60 -4.94 -30.07
N TYR A 34 -9.57 -4.56 -31.35
CA TYR A 34 -9.66 -3.16 -31.76
C TYR A 34 -10.94 -2.47 -31.25
N ASN A 35 -12.08 -3.16 -31.34
CA ASN A 35 -13.36 -2.64 -30.89
C ASN A 35 -13.42 -2.48 -29.36
N ALA A 36 -12.81 -3.38 -28.60
CA ALA A 36 -12.84 -3.34 -27.13
C ALA A 36 -11.77 -2.41 -26.53
N ASN A 37 -10.56 -2.43 -27.09
CA ASN A 37 -9.38 -1.79 -26.48
C ASN A 37 -8.57 -0.96 -27.49
N GLY A 38 -8.27 -1.53 -28.66
CA GLY A 38 -7.32 -0.92 -29.60
C GLY A 38 -7.71 0.49 -30.09
N ARG A 39 -9.01 0.79 -30.16
CA ARG A 39 -9.51 2.14 -30.50
C ARG A 39 -9.23 3.19 -29.41
N PHE A 40 -9.13 2.79 -28.14
CA PHE A 40 -8.79 3.66 -27.02
C PHE A 40 -7.27 3.80 -26.85
N GLU A 41 -6.53 2.77 -27.28
CA GLU A 41 -5.07 2.76 -27.33
C GLU A 41 -4.48 3.51 -28.55
N GLY A 42 -5.33 4.03 -29.45
CA GLY A 42 -4.89 4.76 -30.65
C GLY A 42 -4.32 3.87 -31.77
N ARG A 43 -4.59 2.55 -31.77
CA ARG A 43 -4.04 1.63 -32.78
C ARG A 43 -4.75 1.77 -34.11
N ASN A 44 -4.03 1.60 -35.23
CA ASN A 44 -4.56 1.80 -36.58
C ASN A 44 -5.20 0.51 -37.11
N PRO A 45 -6.48 0.53 -37.52
CA PRO A 45 -7.21 -0.67 -37.96
C PRO A 45 -6.84 -1.15 -39.37
N ASN A 46 -6.19 -0.29 -40.16
CA ASN A 46 -5.65 -0.58 -41.48
C ASN A 46 -4.56 0.46 -41.82
N GLN A 47 -3.90 0.29 -42.96
CA GLN A 47 -2.81 1.16 -43.41
C GLN A 47 -3.26 2.57 -43.87
N PHE A 48 -4.56 2.86 -43.87
CA PHE A 48 -5.14 4.06 -44.47
C PHE A 48 -5.95 4.92 -43.48
N PHE A 49 -6.24 4.40 -42.29
CA PHE A 49 -6.97 5.09 -41.25
C PHE A 49 -6.09 5.23 -40.02
N ASN A 50 -5.81 6.47 -39.62
CA ASN A 50 -5.02 6.76 -38.44
C ASN A 50 -5.95 7.12 -37.28
N THR A 51 -6.06 6.21 -36.29
CA THR A 51 -7.00 6.35 -35.18
C THR A 51 -6.67 7.54 -34.31
N SER A 52 -5.40 7.72 -33.96
CA SER A 52 -4.95 8.83 -33.10
C SER A 52 -5.10 10.18 -33.80
N GLU A 53 -4.78 10.27 -35.09
CA GLU A 53 -4.99 11.51 -35.84
C GLU A 53 -6.47 11.82 -36.01
N TYR A 54 -7.29 10.81 -36.34
CA TYR A 54 -8.73 10.99 -36.52
C TYR A 54 -9.38 11.47 -35.22
N LEU A 55 -9.04 10.85 -34.08
CA LEU A 55 -9.56 11.27 -32.78
C LEU A 55 -8.99 12.61 -32.30
N GLY A 56 -7.73 12.91 -32.60
CA GLY A 56 -7.11 14.19 -32.28
C GLY A 56 -7.70 15.34 -33.10
N ARG A 57 -8.03 15.09 -34.37
CA ARG A 57 -8.62 16.06 -35.29
C ARG A 57 -10.13 16.21 -35.12
N TYR A 58 -10.81 15.19 -34.62
CA TYR A 58 -12.25 15.18 -34.39
C TYR A 58 -12.60 14.90 -32.92
N PRO A 59 -12.44 15.92 -32.03
CA PRO A 59 -12.67 15.78 -30.60
C PRO A 59 -14.10 15.36 -30.24
N ASP A 60 -15.08 15.65 -31.09
CA ASP A 60 -16.47 15.22 -30.96
C ASP A 60 -16.60 13.69 -31.06
N VAL A 61 -15.86 13.06 -31.97
CA VAL A 61 -15.79 11.59 -32.08
C VAL A 61 -15.03 10.99 -30.91
N ALA A 62 -13.95 11.64 -30.46
CA ALA A 62 -13.18 11.21 -29.30
C ALA A 62 -14.02 11.22 -28.02
N ARG A 63 -14.80 12.28 -27.82
CA ARG A 63 -15.70 12.43 -26.66
C ARG A 63 -16.93 11.53 -26.74
N ALA A 64 -17.45 11.27 -27.93
CA ALA A 64 -18.54 10.32 -28.11
C ALA A 64 -18.13 8.87 -27.78
N GLY A 65 -16.82 8.57 -27.70
CA GLY A 65 -16.30 7.23 -27.39
C GLY A 65 -16.70 6.15 -28.40
N VAL A 66 -17.22 6.57 -29.56
CA VAL A 66 -17.67 5.68 -30.65
C VAL A 66 -16.47 5.13 -31.41
N ASN A 67 -16.63 3.98 -32.07
CA ASN A 67 -15.55 3.39 -32.86
C ASN A 67 -15.14 4.36 -33.98
N PRO A 68 -13.90 4.89 -34.01
CA PRO A 68 -13.50 5.94 -34.95
C PRO A 68 -13.57 5.49 -36.41
N LEU A 69 -13.25 4.22 -36.67
CA LEU A 69 -13.32 3.62 -38.01
C LEU A 69 -14.77 3.44 -38.46
N ASP A 70 -15.63 2.95 -37.57
CA ASP A 70 -17.06 2.76 -37.86
C ASP A 70 -17.76 4.11 -38.06
N HIS A 71 -17.41 5.10 -37.23
CA HIS A 71 -17.85 6.47 -37.39
C HIS A 71 -17.44 7.02 -38.75
N PHE A 72 -16.16 6.91 -39.12
CA PHE A 72 -15.70 7.39 -40.42
C PHE A 72 -16.41 6.71 -41.60
N LEU A 73 -16.59 5.39 -41.55
CA LEU A 73 -17.25 4.62 -42.61
C LEU A 73 -18.74 4.94 -42.76
N ARG A 74 -19.43 5.23 -41.65
CA ARG A 74 -20.89 5.49 -41.65
C ARG A 74 -21.24 6.94 -41.87
N SER A 75 -20.45 7.85 -41.29
CA SER A 75 -20.82 9.26 -41.18
C SER A 75 -19.65 10.18 -41.49
N GLY A 76 -18.45 9.94 -40.96
CA GLY A 76 -17.32 10.85 -41.09
C GLY A 76 -16.90 11.13 -42.54
N ALA A 77 -16.91 10.12 -43.41
CA ALA A 77 -16.65 10.32 -44.83
C ALA A 77 -17.75 11.14 -45.54
N ALA A 78 -19.01 11.04 -45.10
CA ALA A 78 -20.10 11.85 -45.64
C ALA A 78 -20.08 13.29 -45.08
N GLU A 79 -19.54 13.46 -43.88
CA GLU A 79 -19.35 14.74 -43.18
C GLU A 79 -18.12 15.53 -43.64
N GLY A 80 -17.42 15.07 -44.68
CA GLY A 80 -16.23 15.78 -45.17
C GLY A 80 -14.93 15.48 -44.42
N ARG A 81 -14.95 14.57 -43.43
CA ARG A 81 -13.79 14.31 -42.56
C ARG A 81 -12.68 13.53 -43.26
N PHE A 82 -11.46 13.69 -42.80
CA PHE A 82 -10.25 13.07 -43.34
C PHE A 82 -9.86 11.84 -42.53
N ALA A 83 -9.56 10.72 -43.20
CA ALA A 83 -9.13 9.48 -42.53
C ALA A 83 -7.68 9.54 -41.99
N ASN A 84 -6.87 10.46 -42.51
CA ASN A 84 -5.48 10.71 -42.11
C ASN A 84 -5.01 12.06 -42.69
N SER A 85 -3.87 12.55 -42.20
CA SER A 85 -3.24 13.82 -42.58
C SER A 85 -2.61 13.86 -43.99
N ASN A 86 -2.49 12.75 -44.72
CA ASN A 86 -1.96 12.75 -46.10
C ASN A 86 -2.99 13.17 -47.15
N ILE A 87 -4.29 13.12 -46.82
CA ILE A 87 -5.40 13.53 -47.70
C ILE A 87 -5.63 15.05 -47.65
N ASP A 88 -5.28 15.64 -46.51
CA ASP A 88 -5.34 17.07 -46.17
C ASP A 88 -4.62 17.95 -47.21
N GLY A 89 -3.33 17.69 -47.47
CA GLY A 89 -2.52 18.49 -48.39
C GLY A 89 -2.92 18.41 -49.88
N VAL A 90 -3.90 17.58 -50.25
CA VAL A 90 -4.39 17.40 -51.62
C VAL A 90 -5.78 18.04 -51.84
N ILE A 91 -6.51 18.42 -50.77
CA ILE A 91 -7.91 18.91 -50.83
C ILE A 91 -8.12 20.18 -50.00
N ASP A 92 -7.24 20.49 -49.05
CA ASP A 92 -7.30 21.68 -48.19
C ASP A 92 -6.06 22.56 -48.42
N ALA A 93 -6.13 23.43 -49.44
CA ALA A 93 -5.00 24.28 -49.80
C ALA A 93 -4.83 25.48 -48.85
N ASN A 94 -5.80 25.72 -47.96
CA ASN A 94 -5.80 26.85 -47.02
C ASN A 94 -5.65 26.40 -45.55
N ASN A 95 -5.58 25.09 -45.29
CA ASN A 95 -5.40 24.44 -43.99
C ASN A 95 -6.45 24.90 -42.96
N ASN A 96 -7.71 24.99 -43.39
CA ASN A 96 -8.85 25.33 -42.52
C ASN A 96 -9.56 24.10 -41.94
N ASP A 97 -9.06 22.90 -42.22
CA ASP A 97 -9.54 21.61 -41.73
C ASP A 97 -11.03 21.31 -42.08
N VAL A 98 -11.58 21.97 -43.10
CA VAL A 98 -12.92 21.68 -43.65
C VAL A 98 -12.84 21.43 -45.16
N ALA A 99 -13.47 20.35 -45.64
CA ALA A 99 -13.54 20.00 -47.07
C ALA A 99 -14.45 20.92 -47.91
N ASN A 100 -14.52 22.22 -47.59
CA ASN A 100 -15.34 23.21 -48.29
C ASN A 100 -14.80 23.56 -49.68
N GLU A 101 -13.58 23.15 -50.01
CA GLU A 101 -12.95 23.36 -51.32
C GLU A 101 -13.26 22.24 -52.33
N PHE A 102 -13.89 21.12 -51.89
CA PHE A 102 -14.34 20.04 -52.78
C PHE A 102 -15.70 20.36 -53.43
N ASN A 103 -15.70 20.68 -54.72
CA ASN A 103 -16.93 20.92 -55.47
C ASN A 103 -17.53 19.62 -56.01
N GLU A 104 -18.49 19.07 -55.26
CA GLU A 104 -19.15 17.81 -55.58
C GLU A 104 -19.83 17.81 -56.97
N GLN A 105 -20.52 18.89 -57.33
CA GLN A 105 -21.20 18.99 -58.63
C GLN A 105 -20.20 19.04 -59.80
N ALA A 106 -19.07 19.74 -59.64
CA ALA A 106 -18.02 19.78 -60.66
C ALA A 106 -17.33 18.42 -60.82
N TYR A 107 -17.09 17.70 -59.70
CA TYR A 107 -16.52 16.36 -59.70
C TYR A 107 -17.43 15.34 -60.41
N LEU A 108 -18.75 15.40 -60.14
CA LEU A 108 -19.73 14.56 -60.84
C LEU A 108 -19.85 14.87 -62.34
N ASN A 109 -19.69 16.14 -62.73
CA ASN A 109 -19.72 16.55 -64.14
C ASN A 109 -18.47 16.08 -64.91
N LEU A 110 -17.32 16.02 -64.25
CA LEU A 110 -16.07 15.56 -64.86
C LEU A 110 -15.97 14.03 -64.92
N TYR A 111 -16.56 13.34 -63.94
CA TYR A 111 -16.52 11.89 -63.80
C TYR A 111 -17.93 11.28 -63.84
N THR A 112 -18.47 11.14 -65.05
CA THR A 112 -19.83 10.64 -65.27
C THR A 112 -20.05 9.20 -64.79
N ASP A 113 -18.98 8.41 -64.71
CA ASP A 113 -18.97 7.07 -64.12
C ASP A 113 -19.19 7.10 -62.60
N VAL A 114 -18.75 8.16 -61.93
CA VAL A 114 -19.03 8.42 -60.52
C VAL A 114 -20.45 8.94 -60.33
N ALA A 115 -20.92 9.83 -61.21
CA ALA A 115 -22.31 10.29 -61.19
C ALA A 115 -23.32 9.14 -61.34
N ALA A 116 -22.97 8.08 -62.06
CA ALA A 116 -23.78 6.88 -62.16
C ALA A 116 -23.84 6.05 -60.85
N GLN A 117 -22.89 6.25 -59.95
CA GLN A 117 -22.73 5.50 -58.70
C GLN A 117 -23.00 6.33 -57.43
N THR A 118 -23.23 7.64 -57.58
CA THR A 118 -23.49 8.58 -56.49
C THR A 118 -24.96 8.97 -56.41
N GLY A 119 -25.55 8.92 -55.22
CA GLY A 119 -26.90 9.39 -54.91
C GLY A 119 -27.70 8.43 -54.02
N PRO A 120 -28.94 8.78 -53.65
CA PRO A 120 -29.77 7.98 -52.75
C PRO A 120 -29.98 6.55 -53.29
N GLY A 121 -29.61 5.54 -52.51
CA GLY A 121 -29.73 4.13 -52.89
C GLY A 121 -28.66 3.60 -53.85
N ARG A 122 -27.60 4.38 -54.10
CA ARG A 122 -26.45 3.98 -54.93
C ARG A 122 -25.22 3.64 -54.08
N PRO A 123 -24.15 3.03 -54.66
CA PRO A 123 -22.96 2.61 -53.91
C PRO A 123 -22.27 3.73 -53.11
N PHE A 124 -22.39 4.99 -53.56
CA PHE A 124 -21.86 6.15 -52.86
C PHE A 124 -22.96 7.15 -52.53
N ALA A 125 -23.03 7.58 -51.27
CA ALA A 125 -23.97 8.58 -50.78
C ALA A 125 -23.62 9.99 -51.28
N SER A 126 -22.33 10.27 -51.51
CA SER A 126 -21.83 11.53 -52.07
C SER A 126 -20.64 11.28 -52.99
N ALA A 127 -20.33 12.24 -53.87
CA ALA A 127 -19.18 12.17 -54.76
C ALA A 127 -17.88 12.39 -53.97
N TYR A 128 -17.95 13.11 -52.85
CA TYR A 128 -16.85 13.20 -51.89
C TYR A 128 -16.50 11.83 -51.31
N GLN A 129 -17.52 11.03 -50.93
CA GLN A 129 -17.30 9.66 -50.48
C GLN A 129 -16.61 8.79 -51.55
N HIS A 130 -17.03 8.90 -52.82
CA HIS A 130 -16.32 8.23 -53.91
C HIS A 130 -14.88 8.73 -54.04
N PHE A 131 -14.66 10.04 -53.99
CA PHE A 131 -13.33 10.63 -54.16
C PHE A 131 -12.35 10.15 -53.08
N VAL A 132 -12.79 10.15 -51.81
CA VAL A 132 -11.98 9.68 -50.68
C VAL A 132 -11.77 8.16 -50.74
N GLN A 133 -12.76 7.38 -51.17
CA GLN A 133 -12.61 5.92 -51.23
C GLN A 133 -11.83 5.41 -52.46
N PHE A 134 -11.91 6.11 -53.59
CA PHE A 134 -11.38 5.65 -54.88
C PHE A 134 -10.71 6.77 -55.69
N GLY A 135 -11.37 7.91 -55.84
CA GLY A 135 -10.95 8.95 -56.80
C GLY A 135 -9.53 9.50 -56.59
N GLN A 136 -9.13 9.76 -55.35
CA GLN A 136 -7.77 10.23 -55.03
C GLN A 136 -6.68 9.21 -55.40
N PHE A 137 -7.01 7.92 -55.40
CA PHE A 137 -6.10 6.82 -55.73
C PHE A 137 -6.13 6.44 -57.22
N GLU A 138 -7.17 6.87 -57.93
CA GLU A 138 -7.32 6.72 -59.39
C GLU A 138 -6.69 7.89 -60.18
N GLY A 139 -6.00 8.82 -59.49
CA GLY A 139 -5.38 10.00 -60.10
C GLY A 139 -6.39 11.07 -60.53
N ARG A 140 -7.62 11.03 -60.00
CA ARG A 140 -8.65 12.04 -60.27
C ARG A 140 -8.36 13.29 -59.44
N THR A 141 -8.54 14.49 -60.00
CA THR A 141 -8.33 15.76 -59.28
C THR A 141 -9.60 16.18 -58.53
N GLY A 142 -9.48 16.50 -57.23
CA GLY A 142 -10.58 16.99 -56.37
C GLY A 142 -10.82 18.50 -56.40
N PHE A 143 -9.90 19.27 -57.01
CA PHE A 143 -9.94 20.74 -57.10
C PHE A 143 -10.35 21.23 -58.49
N ILE A 144 -11.46 21.97 -58.60
CA ILE A 144 -11.83 22.68 -59.84
C ILE A 144 -12.40 24.06 -59.51
N GLY A 145 -11.68 25.13 -59.89
CA GLY A 145 -12.22 26.50 -59.83
C GLY A 145 -13.37 26.70 -60.83
N PRO A 146 -14.14 27.80 -60.76
CA PRO A 146 -15.40 28.00 -61.52
C PRO A 146 -15.31 27.83 -63.05
N ASN A 147 -14.09 27.83 -63.62
CA ASN A 147 -13.81 27.76 -65.05
C ASN A 147 -12.99 26.53 -65.48
N GLY A 148 -12.82 25.51 -64.64
CA GLY A 148 -12.05 24.31 -65.01
C GLY A 148 -10.53 24.42 -64.85
N SER A 149 -10.01 25.44 -64.15
CA SER A 149 -8.57 25.65 -63.92
C SER A 149 -8.14 25.30 -62.49
N ALA A 150 -6.97 24.69 -62.36
CA ALA A 150 -6.40 24.12 -61.13
C ALA A 150 -5.51 25.11 -60.33
N THR A 151 -6.05 26.27 -59.93
CA THR A 151 -5.33 27.21 -59.05
C THR A 151 -6.27 27.86 -58.00
N PRO A 152 -5.93 27.90 -56.69
CA PRO A 152 -6.80 28.45 -55.63
C PRO A 152 -6.79 29.99 -55.60
N ILE A 153 -7.92 30.58 -55.17
CA ILE A 153 -8.06 32.03 -54.92
C ILE A 153 -8.46 32.21 -53.44
N SER A 154 -7.74 33.05 -52.70
CA SER A 154 -7.94 33.32 -51.27
C SER A 154 -8.84 34.56 -51.04
N GLY A 155 -9.87 34.44 -50.19
CA GLY A 155 -10.67 35.57 -49.68
C GLY A 155 -12.10 35.21 -49.24
N PRO A 156 -12.70 35.93 -48.25
CA PRO A 156 -13.71 35.38 -47.33
C PRO A 156 -15.15 35.52 -47.83
N PHE A 157 -16.00 34.51 -47.56
CA PHE A 157 -17.44 34.66 -47.70
C PHE A 157 -18.16 34.60 -46.35
N VAL A 158 -18.93 35.66 -46.13
CA VAL A 158 -19.94 35.87 -45.09
C VAL A 158 -21.13 34.95 -45.41
N ASN A 159 -21.60 34.13 -44.46
CA ASN A 159 -22.79 33.30 -44.71
C ASN A 159 -24.06 34.06 -44.31
N GLY A 160 -24.73 34.63 -45.31
CA GLY A 160 -26.13 35.03 -45.24
C GLY A 160 -27.02 33.88 -45.72
N GLY A 161 -27.83 33.36 -44.78
CA GLY A 161 -29.07 32.60 -44.94
C GLY A 161 -29.31 31.70 -46.16
N SER A 162 -29.54 30.41 -45.92
CA SER A 162 -30.81 29.76 -46.33
C SER A 162 -30.99 28.40 -45.64
N THR A 163 -32.26 28.10 -45.40
CA THR A 163 -32.86 26.87 -44.86
C THR A 163 -32.54 25.63 -45.72
N GLY A 164 -31.92 24.63 -45.11
CA GLY A 164 -31.77 23.29 -45.67
C GLY A 164 -30.93 22.42 -44.74
N GLY A 165 -31.57 21.45 -44.08
CA GLY A 165 -31.07 20.72 -42.93
C GLY A 165 -29.64 20.18 -43.07
N GLN A 166 -28.75 20.67 -42.20
CA GLN A 166 -27.53 19.97 -41.80
C GLN A 166 -27.91 18.95 -40.70
N PRO A 167 -27.30 17.75 -40.67
CA PRO A 167 -27.56 16.76 -39.65
C PRO A 167 -27.15 17.27 -38.26
N ASN A 168 -27.92 16.85 -37.26
CA ASN A 168 -27.81 17.20 -35.84
C ASN A 168 -26.48 16.72 -35.19
N THR A 169 -25.34 17.25 -35.58
CA THR A 169 -24.06 17.02 -34.90
C THR A 169 -23.76 18.22 -34.02
N GLY A 170 -23.70 18.03 -32.70
CA GLY A 170 -23.38 19.11 -31.76
C GLY A 170 -22.04 19.78 -32.07
N SER A 171 -21.92 21.05 -31.70
CA SER A 171 -20.82 21.96 -32.02
C SER A 171 -20.01 22.33 -30.79
N THR A 172 -18.74 22.74 -30.98
CA THR A 172 -17.91 23.29 -29.88
C THR A 172 -17.63 24.77 -30.14
N PHE A 173 -17.92 25.61 -29.15
CA PHE A 173 -17.75 27.05 -29.15
C PHE A 173 -16.70 27.44 -28.12
N THR A 174 -15.68 28.20 -28.52
CA THR A 174 -14.70 28.77 -27.58
C THR A 174 -15.01 30.25 -27.39
N LEU A 175 -15.28 30.65 -26.15
CA LEU A 175 -15.53 32.05 -25.81
C LEU A 175 -14.22 32.85 -25.84
N THR A 176 -14.35 34.12 -26.19
CA THR A 176 -13.26 35.09 -26.28
C THR A 176 -13.35 36.09 -25.13
N THR A 177 -12.36 36.97 -24.98
CA THR A 177 -12.43 38.06 -23.97
C THR A 177 -13.39 39.18 -24.38
N GLY A 178 -14.02 39.09 -25.55
CA GLY A 178 -15.02 40.04 -26.06
C GLY A 178 -16.43 39.72 -25.55
N THR A 179 -17.43 40.37 -26.13
CA THR A 179 -18.83 40.00 -25.92
C THR A 179 -19.20 38.87 -26.86
N ASP A 180 -19.56 37.73 -26.31
CA ASP A 180 -19.95 36.53 -27.03
C ASP A 180 -21.44 36.23 -26.89
N ALA A 181 -22.07 35.76 -27.97
CA ALA A 181 -23.47 35.33 -27.96
C ALA A 181 -23.67 34.02 -28.77
N PRO A 182 -22.89 32.95 -28.52
CA PRO A 182 -23.03 31.72 -29.29
C PRO A 182 -24.38 31.05 -29.02
N GLN A 183 -24.99 30.57 -30.09
CA GLN A 183 -26.21 29.77 -30.04
C GLN A 183 -25.89 28.36 -30.54
N GLY A 184 -26.29 27.37 -29.75
CA GLY A 184 -26.17 25.95 -30.04
C GLY A 184 -27.06 25.49 -31.19
N THR A 185 -26.89 24.23 -31.52
CA THR A 185 -27.62 23.48 -32.53
C THR A 185 -28.72 22.64 -31.88
N THR A 186 -29.26 21.68 -32.62
CA THR A 186 -30.19 20.65 -32.11
C THR A 186 -29.45 19.39 -31.62
N GLY A 187 -28.11 19.36 -31.68
CA GLY A 187 -27.28 18.29 -31.12
C GLY A 187 -26.50 18.79 -29.89
N ASN A 188 -25.87 17.89 -29.14
CA ASN A 188 -25.19 18.23 -27.87
C ASN A 188 -23.93 19.09 -28.09
N ASP A 189 -24.04 20.37 -27.78
CA ASP A 189 -23.01 21.37 -27.97
C ASP A 189 -22.09 21.51 -26.76
N THR A 190 -21.00 22.25 -26.94
CA THR A 190 -20.03 22.51 -25.87
C THR A 190 -19.49 23.91 -25.95
N PHE A 191 -19.51 24.61 -24.83
CA PHE A 191 -19.07 25.98 -24.69
C PHE A 191 -17.87 26.00 -23.75
N LEU A 192 -16.76 26.62 -24.16
CA LEU A 192 -15.52 26.69 -23.41
C LEU A 192 -15.30 28.11 -22.92
N GLY A 193 -15.33 28.31 -21.60
CA GLY A 193 -15.17 29.61 -20.94
C GLY A 193 -14.14 29.60 -19.82
N THR A 194 -13.53 30.75 -19.57
CA THR A 194 -12.59 30.98 -18.47
C THR A 194 -13.03 32.16 -17.62
N VAL A 195 -12.99 32.02 -16.29
CA VAL A 195 -13.14 33.11 -15.33
C VAL A 195 -11.84 33.26 -14.54
N ASP A 196 -11.07 34.29 -14.86
CA ASP A 196 -9.77 34.58 -14.25
C ASP A 196 -9.86 35.88 -13.44
N LEU A 197 -9.89 35.78 -12.11
CA LEU A 197 -9.82 36.93 -11.19
C LEU A 197 -8.38 37.26 -10.75
N GLN A 198 -7.37 36.49 -11.18
CA GLN A 198 -5.97 36.82 -10.95
C GLN A 198 -5.52 37.96 -11.87
N THR A 199 -5.95 37.94 -13.14
CA THR A 199 -5.60 38.96 -14.12
C THR A 199 -6.78 39.81 -14.60
N ALA A 200 -8.03 39.36 -14.34
CA ALA A 200 -9.33 39.94 -14.75
C ALA A 200 -9.54 40.07 -16.27
N THR A 201 -8.49 40.39 -17.03
CA THR A 201 -8.48 40.65 -18.47
C THR A 201 -8.46 39.40 -19.32
N ASN A 202 -8.10 38.24 -18.75
CA ASN A 202 -8.12 36.95 -19.45
C ASN A 202 -9.46 36.19 -19.31
N SER A 203 -10.45 36.77 -18.61
CA SER A 203 -11.77 36.13 -18.51
C SER A 203 -12.44 36.13 -19.88
N THR A 204 -12.85 34.95 -20.33
CA THR A 204 -13.65 34.77 -21.56
C THR A 204 -15.13 34.49 -21.28
N LEU A 205 -15.49 34.32 -20.01
CA LEU A 205 -16.88 34.28 -19.58
C LEU A 205 -17.14 35.44 -18.61
N THR A 206 -18.04 36.34 -19.00
CA THR A 206 -18.31 37.63 -18.34
C THR A 206 -19.81 37.96 -18.35
N ALA A 207 -20.20 38.98 -17.59
CA ALA A 207 -21.59 39.44 -17.54
C ALA A 207 -22.14 40.01 -18.87
N SER A 208 -21.29 40.22 -19.88
CA SER A 208 -21.74 40.66 -21.20
C SER A 208 -22.17 39.50 -22.08
N ASP A 209 -21.81 38.27 -21.71
CA ASP A 209 -21.94 37.11 -22.58
C ASP A 209 -23.30 36.43 -22.46
N ARG A 210 -23.73 35.81 -23.56
CA ARG A 210 -24.95 35.01 -23.64
C ARG A 210 -24.64 33.64 -24.24
N VAL A 211 -24.79 32.60 -23.44
CA VAL A 211 -24.61 31.20 -23.87
C VAL A 211 -25.96 30.54 -23.95
N ASP A 212 -26.33 30.03 -25.13
CA ASP A 212 -27.60 29.34 -25.36
C ASP A 212 -27.34 27.99 -26.03
N GLY A 213 -27.58 26.86 -25.35
CA GLY A 213 -27.38 25.52 -25.94
C GLY A 213 -28.48 25.07 -26.91
N ALA A 214 -29.58 25.82 -26.99
CA ALA A 214 -30.69 25.54 -27.90
C ALA A 214 -31.40 24.17 -27.67
N GLY A 215 -31.28 23.21 -28.58
CA GLY A 215 -32.17 22.03 -28.68
C GLY A 215 -31.54 20.69 -28.31
N GLY A 216 -30.33 20.68 -27.75
CA GLY A 216 -29.65 19.49 -27.28
C GLY A 216 -30.24 18.92 -25.99
N THR A 217 -29.73 17.75 -25.58
CA THR A 217 -30.15 17.08 -24.34
C THR A 217 -29.00 16.95 -23.34
N ALA A 218 -27.80 17.39 -23.71
CA ALA A 218 -26.59 17.34 -22.91
C ALA A 218 -25.61 18.44 -23.34
N ASP A 219 -26.13 19.65 -23.54
CA ASP A 219 -25.32 20.81 -23.87
C ASP A 219 -24.42 21.15 -22.68
N ALA A 220 -23.12 21.30 -22.94
CA ALA A 220 -22.11 21.39 -21.90
C ALA A 220 -21.46 22.77 -21.84
N LEU A 221 -21.45 23.40 -20.67
CA LEU A 221 -20.64 24.58 -20.39
C LEU A 221 -19.41 24.17 -19.57
N ASN A 222 -18.24 24.22 -20.18
CA ASN A 222 -16.96 23.94 -19.55
C ASN A 222 -16.34 25.25 -19.06
N ILE A 223 -16.19 25.39 -17.75
CA ILE A 223 -15.68 26.59 -17.12
C ILE A 223 -14.37 26.25 -16.41
N THR A 224 -13.29 26.93 -16.79
CA THR A 224 -12.05 26.93 -15.99
C THR A 224 -12.00 28.21 -15.17
N THR A 225 -11.72 28.10 -13.87
CA THR A 225 -11.65 29.27 -12.98
C THR A 225 -10.31 29.35 -12.27
N GLN A 226 -9.81 30.57 -12.09
CA GLN A 226 -8.55 30.84 -11.40
C GLN A 226 -8.61 32.17 -10.63
N GLY A 227 -7.95 32.19 -9.47
CA GLY A 227 -7.85 33.38 -8.62
C GLY A 227 -7.51 33.03 -7.18
N THR A 228 -7.01 34.02 -6.44
CA THR A 228 -6.76 33.90 -4.99
C THR A 228 -7.92 34.43 -4.14
N THR A 229 -8.89 35.11 -4.77
CA THR A 229 -10.09 35.64 -4.14
C THR A 229 -11.28 34.77 -4.53
N ALA A 230 -12.26 34.63 -3.62
CA ALA A 230 -13.46 33.86 -3.87
C ALA A 230 -14.22 34.33 -5.11
N ILE A 231 -14.54 33.40 -6.00
CA ILE A 231 -15.39 33.62 -7.17
C ILE A 231 -16.84 33.38 -6.75
N ALA A 232 -17.60 34.47 -6.61
CA ALA A 232 -18.99 34.42 -6.13
C ALA A 232 -19.97 33.80 -7.14
N SER A 233 -19.64 33.80 -8.44
CA SER A 233 -20.43 33.14 -9.47
C SER A 233 -19.52 32.58 -10.57
N ALA A 234 -19.56 31.26 -10.78
CA ALA A 234 -18.79 30.58 -11.83
C ALA A 234 -19.20 30.99 -13.24
N THR A 235 -20.43 31.47 -13.45
CA THR A 235 -20.85 32.06 -14.73
C THR A 235 -20.42 33.51 -14.89
N ASN A 236 -19.85 34.13 -13.85
CA ASN A 236 -19.40 35.52 -13.84
C ASN A 236 -20.47 36.53 -14.32
N GLY A 237 -21.74 36.21 -14.07
CA GLY A 237 -22.89 37.04 -14.46
C GLY A 237 -23.38 36.84 -15.90
N ALA A 238 -22.80 35.92 -16.67
CA ALA A 238 -23.26 35.59 -18.02
C ALA A 238 -24.70 35.06 -18.02
N LEU A 239 -25.44 35.33 -19.09
CA LEU A 239 -26.77 34.78 -19.30
C LEU A 239 -26.64 33.39 -19.93
N VAL A 240 -26.97 32.34 -19.17
CA VAL A 240 -26.82 30.95 -19.60
C VAL A 240 -28.18 30.26 -19.66
N SER A 241 -28.54 29.71 -20.83
CA SER A 241 -29.79 28.97 -21.06
C SER A 241 -29.58 27.72 -21.91
N GLY A 242 -30.44 26.71 -21.73
CA GLY A 242 -30.38 25.48 -22.51
C GLY A 242 -29.06 24.73 -22.33
N ILE A 243 -28.50 24.77 -21.11
CA ILE A 243 -27.29 24.04 -20.74
C ILE A 243 -27.67 23.02 -19.69
N GLU A 244 -27.52 21.74 -20.01
CA GLU A 244 -27.83 20.63 -19.11
C GLU A 244 -26.63 20.22 -18.25
N VAL A 245 -25.41 20.44 -18.74
CA VAL A 245 -24.18 20.00 -18.07
C VAL A 245 -23.25 21.19 -17.83
N VAL A 246 -22.84 21.40 -16.58
CA VAL A 246 -21.74 22.32 -16.28
C VAL A 246 -20.53 21.52 -15.82
N ASN A 247 -19.42 21.63 -16.54
CA ASN A 247 -18.13 21.09 -16.13
C ASN A 247 -17.28 22.21 -15.57
N LEU A 248 -17.05 22.22 -14.25
CA LEU A 248 -16.24 23.23 -13.58
C LEU A 248 -14.87 22.66 -13.21
N ARG A 249 -13.81 23.38 -13.60
CA ARG A 249 -12.43 23.13 -13.18
C ARG A 249 -11.90 24.34 -12.43
N ALA A 250 -11.89 24.28 -11.10
CA ALA A 250 -11.38 25.34 -10.23
C ALA A 250 -9.92 25.11 -9.83
N VAL A 251 -9.00 25.91 -10.35
CA VAL A 251 -7.55 25.78 -10.13
C VAL A 251 -6.96 26.92 -9.26
N GLY A 252 -7.82 27.70 -8.59
CA GLY A 252 -7.43 28.78 -7.70
C GLY A 252 -7.20 28.35 -6.24
N THR A 253 -7.27 29.32 -5.32
CA THR A 253 -7.23 29.09 -3.86
C THR A 253 -8.29 29.89 -3.09
N GLY A 254 -9.23 30.51 -3.79
CA GLY A 254 -10.22 31.43 -3.22
C GLY A 254 -11.59 30.80 -2.97
N GLY A 255 -11.85 29.63 -3.54
CA GLY A 255 -13.15 28.99 -3.62
C GLY A 255 -14.02 29.55 -4.76
N VAL A 256 -14.93 28.71 -5.26
CA VAL A 256 -15.82 29.03 -6.38
C VAL A 256 -17.25 28.63 -6.06
N THR A 257 -18.20 29.53 -6.29
CA THR A 257 -19.63 29.25 -6.16
C THR A 257 -20.32 29.27 -7.52
N LEU A 258 -21.17 28.28 -7.80
CA LEU A 258 -22.16 28.31 -8.88
C LEU A 258 -23.56 28.40 -8.26
N ASP A 259 -24.41 29.27 -8.77
CA ASP A 259 -25.85 29.21 -8.50
C ASP A 259 -26.54 28.56 -9.71
N ALA A 260 -27.14 27.39 -9.49
CA ALA A 260 -27.81 26.63 -10.54
C ALA A 260 -29.00 27.40 -11.16
N ASN A 261 -29.59 28.35 -10.45
CA ASN A 261 -30.64 29.21 -11.03
C ASN A 261 -30.13 30.09 -12.18
N ASN A 262 -28.81 30.33 -12.25
CA ASN A 262 -28.18 31.09 -13.32
C ASN A 262 -27.91 30.23 -14.58
N VAL A 263 -28.19 28.92 -14.53
CA VAL A 263 -28.00 27.99 -15.65
C VAL A 263 -29.32 27.27 -15.89
N ALA A 264 -30.20 27.89 -16.68
CA ALA A 264 -31.51 27.32 -16.94
C ALA A 264 -31.40 26.02 -17.74
N GLY A 265 -31.87 24.92 -17.17
CA GLY A 265 -31.80 23.58 -17.77
C GLY A 265 -30.81 22.62 -17.09
N LEU A 266 -30.04 23.08 -16.10
CA LEU A 266 -29.01 22.27 -15.46
C LEU A 266 -29.54 20.96 -14.87
N THR A 267 -29.06 19.82 -15.39
CA THR A 267 -29.34 18.47 -14.88
C THR A 267 -28.08 17.73 -14.43
N ALA A 268 -26.88 18.26 -14.69
CA ALA A 268 -25.64 17.67 -14.21
C ALA A 268 -24.59 18.74 -13.91
N PHE A 269 -24.00 18.65 -12.72
CA PHE A 269 -22.87 19.48 -12.33
C PHE A 269 -21.64 18.60 -12.09
N ASN A 270 -20.56 18.86 -12.80
CA ASN A 270 -19.34 18.08 -12.72
C ASN A 270 -18.19 18.96 -12.21
N SER A 271 -17.67 18.64 -11.03
CA SER A 271 -16.39 19.17 -10.54
C SER A 271 -15.27 18.31 -11.12
N ALA A 272 -14.50 18.88 -12.05
CA ALA A 272 -13.50 18.16 -12.83
C ALA A 272 -12.09 18.63 -12.52
N LEU A 273 -11.35 17.82 -11.75
CA LEU A 273 -9.97 18.11 -11.34
C LEU A 273 -9.84 19.51 -10.68
N SER A 274 -10.85 19.89 -9.90
CA SER A 274 -10.92 21.16 -9.18
C SER A 274 -10.09 21.08 -7.91
N THR A 275 -8.91 21.69 -7.90
CA THR A 275 -8.02 21.73 -6.73
C THR A 275 -8.45 22.75 -5.67
N ASP A 276 -9.32 23.70 -6.03
CA ASP A 276 -9.93 24.67 -5.12
C ASP A 276 -11.30 24.19 -4.60
N ALA A 277 -11.81 24.82 -3.54
CA ALA A 277 -13.13 24.52 -3.00
C ALA A 277 -14.25 24.92 -3.99
N VAL A 278 -15.23 24.05 -4.18
CA VAL A 278 -16.36 24.25 -5.08
C VAL A 278 -17.67 24.19 -4.30
N THR A 279 -18.52 25.18 -4.47
CA THR A 279 -19.89 25.20 -3.94
C THR A 279 -20.87 25.35 -5.10
N VAL A 280 -21.95 24.57 -5.11
CA VAL A 280 -23.07 24.75 -6.03
C VAL A 280 -24.36 24.86 -5.24
N ASN A 281 -25.11 25.94 -5.48
CA ASN A 281 -26.35 26.27 -4.77
C ASN A 281 -27.56 26.07 -5.67
N ASN A 282 -28.72 25.86 -5.03
CA ASN A 282 -30.03 25.79 -5.66
C ASN A 282 -30.18 24.68 -6.71
N LEU A 283 -29.46 23.56 -6.55
CA LEU A 283 -29.64 22.41 -7.43
C LEU A 283 -31.06 21.86 -7.32
N GLN A 284 -31.63 21.50 -8.47
CA GLN A 284 -32.93 20.85 -8.56
C GLN A 284 -32.74 19.33 -8.63
N ASP A 285 -33.69 18.56 -8.12
CA ASP A 285 -33.79 17.12 -8.40
C ASP A 285 -34.40 16.94 -9.81
N PRO A 286 -33.83 16.13 -10.73
CA PRO A 286 -32.84 15.05 -10.53
C PRO A 286 -31.40 15.41 -10.93
N ALA A 287 -30.92 16.62 -10.61
CA ALA A 287 -29.57 17.01 -11.01
C ALA A 287 -28.53 16.12 -10.33
N VAL A 288 -27.60 15.58 -11.11
CA VAL A 288 -26.52 14.71 -10.63
C VAL A 288 -25.26 15.54 -10.38
N VAL A 289 -24.57 15.28 -9.27
CA VAL A 289 -23.30 15.90 -8.95
C VAL A 289 -22.17 14.90 -9.16
N THR A 290 -21.21 15.23 -10.02
CA THR A 290 -20.06 14.36 -10.30
C THR A 290 -18.77 14.99 -9.81
N VAL A 291 -17.92 14.21 -9.14
CA VAL A 291 -16.51 14.53 -8.90
C VAL A 291 -15.67 13.64 -9.79
N THR A 292 -14.85 14.24 -10.65
CA THR A 292 -13.91 13.48 -11.49
C THR A 292 -12.47 13.68 -11.04
N GLY A 293 -11.75 12.57 -10.93
CA GLY A 293 -10.33 12.48 -10.60
C GLY A 293 -9.49 11.97 -11.76
N ASN A 294 -8.20 11.80 -11.50
CA ASN A 294 -7.24 11.17 -12.41
C ASN A 294 -6.23 10.25 -11.69
N GLY A 295 -6.51 9.92 -10.42
CA GLY A 295 -5.63 9.12 -9.55
C GLY A 295 -4.39 9.85 -9.01
N SER A 296 -4.19 11.13 -9.31
CA SER A 296 -2.99 11.86 -8.91
C SER A 296 -3.25 13.24 -8.31
N ALA A 297 -4.23 13.99 -8.82
CA ALA A 297 -4.56 15.31 -8.34
C ALA A 297 -5.55 15.25 -7.16
N THR A 298 -5.29 16.02 -6.11
CA THR A 298 -6.22 16.20 -5.00
C THR A 298 -7.23 17.31 -5.32
N ASN A 299 -8.50 16.93 -5.42
CA ASN A 299 -9.61 17.85 -5.52
C ASN A 299 -9.87 18.56 -4.18
N GLY A 300 -10.25 19.83 -4.24
CA GLY A 300 -10.71 20.59 -3.08
C GLY A 300 -12.05 20.06 -2.54
N ASN A 301 -12.55 20.69 -1.48
CA ASN A 301 -13.86 20.36 -0.92
C ASN A 301 -14.97 20.66 -1.94
N LEU A 302 -16.00 19.82 -1.99
CA LEU A 302 -17.21 20.06 -2.76
C LEU A 302 -18.41 20.21 -1.83
N THR A 303 -19.25 21.22 -2.07
CA THR A 303 -20.53 21.40 -1.38
C THR A 303 -21.64 21.61 -2.40
N ALA A 304 -22.57 20.67 -2.50
CA ALA A 304 -23.75 20.74 -3.33
C ALA A 304 -24.99 20.98 -2.46
N ASN A 305 -25.68 22.10 -2.67
CA ASN A 305 -26.88 22.47 -1.94
C ASN A 305 -28.10 22.42 -2.88
N TYR A 306 -28.95 21.42 -2.65
CA TYR A 306 -30.23 21.24 -3.33
C TYR A 306 -31.31 22.14 -2.73
N VAL A 307 -32.28 22.51 -3.55
CA VAL A 307 -33.45 23.27 -3.09
C VAL A 307 -34.30 22.45 -2.13
N ALA A 308 -35.10 23.12 -1.29
CA ALA A 308 -35.92 22.46 -0.28
C ALA A 308 -36.99 21.50 -0.85
N THR A 309 -37.36 21.63 -2.13
CA THR A 309 -38.31 20.75 -2.81
C THR A 309 -37.68 19.50 -3.42
N ALA A 310 -36.34 19.43 -3.50
CA ALA A 310 -35.62 18.27 -3.99
C ALA A 310 -35.78 17.10 -3.01
N THR A 311 -36.01 15.90 -3.53
CA THR A 311 -36.24 14.69 -2.71
C THR A 311 -35.11 13.70 -2.77
N SER A 312 -34.28 13.77 -3.82
CA SER A 312 -33.12 12.94 -4.05
C SER A 312 -31.87 13.79 -4.29
N GLY A 313 -30.74 13.31 -3.77
CA GLY A 313 -29.42 13.85 -4.06
C GLY A 313 -28.54 12.73 -4.63
N ASP A 314 -27.95 12.96 -5.79
CA ASP A 314 -27.16 11.96 -6.50
C ASP A 314 -25.71 12.43 -6.62
N LEU A 315 -24.78 11.62 -6.09
CA LEU A 315 -23.34 11.84 -6.13
C LEU A 315 -22.65 10.73 -6.94
N VAL A 316 -21.84 11.13 -7.91
CA VAL A 316 -20.98 10.22 -8.68
C VAL A 316 -19.52 10.60 -8.44
N LEU A 317 -18.72 9.62 -8.03
CA LEU A 317 -17.27 9.69 -7.94
C LEU A 317 -16.69 8.84 -9.06
N SER A 318 -15.76 9.40 -9.83
CA SER A 318 -15.25 8.73 -11.02
C SER A 318 -13.80 9.06 -11.34
N GLY A 319 -13.06 8.04 -11.80
CA GLY A 319 -11.74 8.22 -12.41
C GLY A 319 -10.58 8.32 -11.41
N GLY A 320 -10.74 7.79 -10.20
CA GLY A 320 -9.67 7.80 -9.20
C GLY A 320 -9.63 9.13 -8.47
N VAL A 321 -10.76 9.52 -7.89
CA VAL A 321 -10.90 10.75 -7.12
C VAL A 321 -9.98 10.68 -5.90
N THR A 322 -9.24 11.75 -5.65
CA THR A 322 -8.69 12.05 -4.31
C THR A 322 -9.25 13.41 -3.95
N ALA A 323 -10.15 13.52 -2.97
CA ALA A 323 -10.83 14.79 -2.67
C ALA A 323 -10.83 15.11 -1.19
N GLY A 324 -11.04 16.39 -0.87
CA GLY A 324 -11.48 16.82 0.46
C GLY A 324 -12.89 16.32 0.80
N GLY A 325 -13.57 17.00 1.74
CA GLY A 325 -14.93 16.65 2.12
C GLY A 325 -15.95 16.91 1.00
N VAL A 326 -16.97 16.05 0.90
CA VAL A 326 -18.05 16.17 -0.10
C VAL A 326 -19.39 16.29 0.61
N GLY A 327 -20.02 17.46 0.53
CA GLY A 327 -21.35 17.73 1.09
C GLY A 327 -22.44 17.66 0.01
N VAL A 328 -23.52 16.91 0.25
CA VAL A 328 -24.72 16.83 -0.59
C VAL A 328 -25.93 17.18 0.27
N ASN A 329 -26.26 18.47 0.33
CA ASN A 329 -27.17 19.04 1.32
C ASN A 329 -28.53 19.37 0.72
N GLY A 330 -29.59 19.26 1.53
CA GLY A 330 -30.93 19.73 1.18
C GLY A 330 -31.95 19.31 2.23
N ALA A 331 -32.76 20.26 2.72
CA ALA A 331 -33.71 19.99 3.80
C ALA A 331 -34.86 19.04 3.39
N GLY A 332 -35.13 18.91 2.08
CA GLY A 332 -36.16 18.02 1.54
C GLY A 332 -35.66 16.63 1.15
N LEU A 333 -34.36 16.36 1.23
CA LEU A 333 -33.78 15.10 0.78
C LEU A 333 -34.27 13.94 1.64
N THR A 334 -34.93 12.99 0.99
CA THR A 334 -35.39 11.73 1.58
C THR A 334 -34.54 10.54 1.13
N SER A 335 -33.72 10.73 0.10
CA SER A 335 -32.77 9.74 -0.40
C SER A 335 -31.43 10.38 -0.81
N LEU A 336 -30.35 9.62 -0.66
CA LEU A 336 -29.01 9.95 -1.17
C LEU A 336 -28.44 8.75 -1.91
N ALA A 337 -28.06 8.92 -3.17
CA ALA A 337 -27.35 7.89 -3.93
C ALA A 337 -25.90 8.29 -4.17
N ILE A 338 -24.98 7.35 -3.92
CA ILE A 338 -23.54 7.52 -4.14
C ILE A 338 -23.09 6.43 -5.09
N VAL A 339 -22.42 6.80 -6.17
CA VAL A 339 -21.84 5.86 -7.14
C VAL A 339 -20.32 6.07 -7.16
N SER A 340 -19.54 5.00 -7.01
CA SER A 340 -18.10 5.01 -7.26
C SER A 340 -17.80 4.10 -8.44
N ASN A 341 -17.12 4.64 -9.45
CA ASN A 341 -16.82 3.93 -10.69
C ASN A 341 -15.47 4.33 -11.31
N GLY A 342 -15.00 3.52 -12.27
CA GLY A 342 -13.76 3.77 -12.98
C GLY A 342 -12.54 3.24 -12.23
N ALA A 343 -11.86 4.10 -11.47
CA ALA A 343 -10.73 3.73 -10.62
C ALA A 343 -11.08 3.97 -9.15
N ALA A 344 -10.28 3.45 -8.20
CA ALA A 344 -10.58 3.56 -6.78
C ALA A 344 -10.63 5.03 -6.31
N ASP A 345 -11.71 5.40 -5.64
CA ASP A 345 -11.98 6.77 -5.21
C ASP A 345 -11.71 6.94 -3.71
N THR A 346 -11.13 8.08 -3.33
CA THR A 346 -10.85 8.48 -1.96
C THR A 346 -11.35 9.90 -1.72
N THR A 347 -12.14 10.09 -0.67
CA THR A 347 -12.66 11.40 -0.27
C THR A 347 -12.42 11.64 1.23
N GLY A 348 -12.47 12.91 1.65
CA GLY A 348 -12.81 13.22 3.04
C GLY A 348 -14.25 12.78 3.37
N ALA A 349 -14.78 13.24 4.50
CA ALA A 349 -16.12 12.85 4.92
C ALA A 349 -17.18 13.22 3.84
N ILE A 350 -18.05 12.26 3.56
CA ILE A 350 -19.26 12.49 2.77
C ILE A 350 -20.37 12.84 3.75
N SER A 351 -21.03 13.98 3.55
CA SER A 351 -22.06 14.45 4.48
C SER A 351 -23.30 14.98 3.78
N THR A 352 -24.43 14.89 4.46
CA THR A 352 -25.66 15.57 4.05
C THR A 352 -26.34 16.21 5.25
N SER A 353 -26.81 17.44 5.09
CA SER A 353 -27.65 18.12 6.06
C SER A 353 -29.14 17.71 5.98
N GLY A 354 -29.51 16.87 5.00
CA GLY A 354 -30.86 16.31 4.89
C GLY A 354 -31.07 15.14 5.83
N THR A 355 -32.29 14.62 5.91
CA THR A 355 -32.64 13.46 6.75
C THR A 355 -33.06 12.27 5.88
N PRO A 356 -32.17 11.75 5.00
CA PRO A 356 -32.55 10.71 4.05
C PRO A 356 -32.91 9.41 4.77
N ALA A 357 -34.13 8.92 4.56
CA ALA A 357 -34.52 7.61 5.09
C ALA A 357 -33.68 6.48 4.46
N SER A 358 -33.18 6.67 3.23
CA SER A 358 -32.35 5.72 2.51
C SER A 358 -31.11 6.38 1.92
N VAL A 359 -29.95 5.81 2.23
CA VAL A 359 -28.67 6.09 1.58
C VAL A 359 -28.23 4.84 0.82
N THR A 360 -27.80 5.00 -0.43
CA THR A 360 -27.32 3.89 -1.27
C THR A 360 -25.91 4.16 -1.76
N ILE A 361 -25.06 3.13 -1.76
CA ILE A 361 -23.73 3.14 -2.35
C ILE A 361 -23.66 2.04 -3.41
N ALA A 362 -23.43 2.43 -4.66
CA ALA A 362 -23.11 1.53 -5.76
C ALA A 362 -21.61 1.63 -6.07
N ALA A 363 -20.82 0.74 -5.47
CA ALA A 363 -19.37 0.70 -5.59
C ALA A 363 -18.95 -0.32 -6.66
N ALA A 364 -18.82 0.13 -7.90
CA ALA A 364 -18.22 -0.67 -8.97
C ALA A 364 -16.69 -0.77 -8.80
N THR A 365 -16.09 0.21 -8.12
CA THR A 365 -14.69 0.25 -7.71
C THR A 365 -14.57 0.55 -6.22
N GLY A 366 -13.36 0.42 -5.66
CA GLY A 366 -13.12 0.74 -4.24
C GLY A 366 -13.46 2.20 -3.93
N LEU A 367 -14.10 2.43 -2.77
CA LEU A 367 -14.44 3.75 -2.25
C LEU A 367 -13.89 3.87 -0.84
N THR A 368 -13.10 4.91 -0.58
CA THR A 368 -12.61 5.24 0.76
C THR A 368 -13.09 6.63 1.15
N THR A 369 -13.79 6.73 2.28
CA THR A 369 -14.18 7.99 2.92
C THR A 369 -13.76 7.97 4.39
N THR A 370 -13.46 9.14 4.96
CA THR A 370 -13.15 9.26 6.40
C THR A 370 -14.41 9.14 7.28
N GLY A 371 -15.60 9.24 6.69
CA GLY A 371 -16.87 9.15 7.40
C GLY A 371 -18.07 9.33 6.49
N LEU A 372 -19.24 8.86 6.94
CA LEU A 372 -20.52 9.12 6.30
C LEU A 372 -21.50 9.68 7.34
N THR A 373 -21.86 10.96 7.17
CA THR A 373 -22.70 11.71 8.11
C THR A 373 -24.02 12.12 7.44
N VAL A 374 -25.13 11.95 8.16
CA VAL A 374 -26.49 12.27 7.70
C VAL A 374 -27.20 13.10 8.76
N GLY A 375 -28.21 13.86 8.39
CA GLY A 375 -29.06 14.55 9.37
C GLY A 375 -29.99 13.59 10.10
N THR A 376 -30.36 13.94 11.32
CA THR A 376 -31.15 13.07 12.20
C THR A 376 -32.62 12.96 11.82
N LEU A 377 -33.06 11.73 11.50
CA LEU A 377 -34.46 11.40 11.27
C LEU A 377 -35.15 10.99 12.58
N ALA A 378 -36.11 11.81 13.05
CA ALA A 378 -36.78 11.63 14.35
C ALA A 378 -37.57 10.32 14.53
N ALA A 379 -37.94 9.61 13.47
CA ALA A 379 -38.67 8.34 13.54
C ALA A 379 -38.24 7.36 12.44
N GLY A 380 -37.94 6.11 12.81
CA GLY A 380 -37.69 5.00 11.87
C GLY A 380 -36.22 4.65 11.63
N GLY A 381 -35.27 5.50 12.04
CA GLY A 381 -33.84 5.32 11.79
C GLY A 381 -33.47 5.28 10.30
N GLN A 382 -32.20 5.47 9.97
CA GLN A 382 -31.74 5.54 8.57
C GLN A 382 -31.17 4.21 8.10
N THR A 383 -31.37 3.90 6.82
CA THR A 383 -30.86 2.68 6.17
C THR A 383 -29.75 3.02 5.18
N LEU A 384 -28.60 2.37 5.31
CA LEU A 384 -27.51 2.38 4.34
C LEU A 384 -27.48 1.05 3.58
N THR A 385 -27.59 1.10 2.25
CA THR A 385 -27.46 -0.08 1.38
C THR A 385 -26.23 0.04 0.50
N ILE A 386 -25.42 -1.03 0.43
CA ILE A 386 -24.16 -1.04 -0.32
C ILE A 386 -24.18 -2.22 -1.29
N SER A 387 -23.78 -1.96 -2.54
CA SER A 387 -23.78 -2.96 -3.61
C SER A 387 -22.64 -2.74 -4.60
N GLY A 388 -22.34 -3.78 -5.38
CA GLY A 388 -21.36 -3.70 -6.46
C GLY A 388 -20.26 -4.76 -6.37
N ALA A 389 -19.17 -4.53 -7.08
CA ALA A 389 -18.02 -5.43 -7.15
C ALA A 389 -16.77 -4.61 -6.90
N ALA A 390 -16.60 -4.11 -5.67
CA ALA A 390 -15.44 -3.33 -5.29
C ALA A 390 -14.17 -4.16 -5.57
N GLY A 391 -13.59 -3.94 -6.75
CA GLY A 391 -12.44 -4.64 -7.27
C GLY A 391 -11.26 -3.69 -7.34
N ASN A 392 -10.09 -4.14 -6.91
CA ASN A 392 -8.87 -3.36 -7.04
C ASN A 392 -8.21 -3.75 -8.36
N THR A 393 -8.31 -2.91 -9.39
CA THR A 393 -7.60 -3.15 -10.65
C THR A 393 -6.11 -2.76 -10.55
N ALA A 394 -5.61 -2.29 -9.39
CA ALA A 394 -4.33 -1.58 -9.30
C ALA A 394 -3.39 -1.88 -8.11
N ALA A 395 -3.47 -3.00 -7.38
CA ALA A 395 -2.47 -3.30 -6.34
C ALA A 395 -1.94 -4.74 -6.34
N THR A 396 -0.74 -4.90 -6.86
CA THR A 396 0.19 -5.99 -6.54
C THR A 396 0.90 -5.66 -5.22
N ALA A 397 0.34 -6.07 -4.08
CA ALA A 397 1.10 -6.26 -2.84
C ALA A 397 0.37 -7.25 -1.92
N THR A 398 1.15 -8.14 -1.35
CA THR A 398 0.79 -9.18 -0.39
C THR A 398 0.16 -8.60 0.88
N THR A 399 -0.83 -9.33 1.43
CA THR A 399 -1.62 -9.07 2.65
C THR A 399 -2.58 -7.85 2.65
N ALA A 400 -3.82 -8.13 2.25
CA ALA A 400 -5.06 -7.41 2.59
C ALA A 400 -5.22 -5.93 2.19
N ALA A 401 -5.30 -5.68 0.88
CA ALA A 401 -6.13 -4.58 0.35
C ALA A 401 -6.85 -5.03 -0.93
N ALA A 402 -7.71 -6.04 -0.81
CA ALA A 402 -8.81 -6.17 -1.76
C ALA A 402 -9.58 -4.83 -1.71
N ALA A 403 -9.90 -4.23 -2.86
CA ALA A 403 -10.61 -2.95 -2.87
C ALA A 403 -11.90 -3.10 -2.07
N ALA A 404 -11.98 -2.40 -0.95
CA ALA A 404 -13.12 -2.45 -0.06
C ALA A 404 -13.89 -1.13 -0.15
N VAL A 405 -15.10 -1.12 0.38
CA VAL A 405 -15.80 0.12 0.69
C VAL A 405 -15.43 0.52 2.12
N ASN A 406 -14.50 1.45 2.27
CA ASN A 406 -14.12 2.00 3.56
C ASN A 406 -14.95 3.25 3.87
N LEU A 407 -15.80 3.16 4.88
CA LEU A 407 -16.77 4.18 5.27
C LEU A 407 -16.27 5.06 6.43
N GLY A 408 -15.13 4.71 7.03
CA GLY A 408 -14.67 5.36 8.26
C GLY A 408 -15.70 5.24 9.38
N THR A 409 -15.93 6.33 10.12
CA THR A 409 -16.96 6.38 11.17
C THR A 409 -18.33 6.64 10.57
N LEU A 410 -19.27 5.75 10.84
CA LEU A 410 -20.67 5.92 10.47
C LEU A 410 -21.41 6.81 11.46
N ASP A 411 -22.37 7.57 10.97
CA ASP A 411 -23.30 8.32 11.79
C ASP A 411 -24.13 7.42 12.74
N GLY A 412 -24.45 7.93 13.93
CA GLY A 412 -25.26 7.22 14.93
C GLY A 412 -26.72 6.97 14.48
N ASP A 413 -27.19 7.73 13.49
CA ASP A 413 -28.55 7.64 12.99
C ASP A 413 -28.77 6.46 12.01
N PHE A 414 -27.69 5.83 11.53
CA PHE A 414 -27.79 4.58 10.79
C PHE A 414 -28.15 3.43 11.74
N VAL A 415 -29.39 2.96 11.64
CA VAL A 415 -29.89 1.80 12.39
C VAL A 415 -29.81 0.52 11.57
N THR A 416 -29.67 0.62 10.26
CA THR A 416 -29.50 -0.53 9.36
C THR A 416 -28.40 -0.25 8.34
N VAL A 417 -27.45 -1.16 8.25
CA VAL A 417 -26.39 -1.17 7.23
C VAL A 417 -26.45 -2.52 6.53
N ASN A 418 -26.69 -2.52 5.23
CA ASN A 418 -26.81 -3.73 4.43
C ASN A 418 -25.87 -3.69 3.23
N ALA A 419 -24.76 -4.42 3.34
CA ALA A 419 -23.76 -4.58 2.30
C ALA A 419 -23.83 -5.95 1.60
N SER A 420 -24.89 -6.74 1.81
CA SER A 420 -25.06 -8.06 1.16
C SER A 420 -25.11 -8.00 -0.37
N GLY A 421 -25.26 -6.81 -0.96
CA GLY A 421 -25.16 -6.58 -2.40
C GLY A 421 -23.72 -6.48 -2.93
N LEU A 422 -22.70 -6.50 -2.07
CA LEU A 422 -21.29 -6.56 -2.49
C LEU A 422 -20.90 -7.99 -2.87
N THR A 423 -20.25 -8.13 -4.02
CA THR A 423 -19.79 -9.40 -4.57
C THR A 423 -18.31 -9.69 -4.33
N ALA A 424 -17.55 -8.68 -3.89
CA ALA A 424 -16.15 -8.76 -3.51
C ALA A 424 -15.77 -7.53 -2.65
N GLY A 425 -14.57 -7.56 -2.05
CA GLY A 425 -13.96 -6.39 -1.39
C GLY A 425 -14.32 -6.22 0.08
N GLY A 426 -15.58 -6.46 0.46
CA GLY A 426 -16.09 -6.23 1.82
C GLY A 426 -16.23 -4.74 2.17
N ILE A 427 -16.73 -4.47 3.37
CA ILE A 427 -16.82 -3.12 3.95
C ILE A 427 -15.84 -2.93 5.10
N SER A 428 -15.35 -1.71 5.30
CA SER A 428 -14.69 -1.30 6.54
C SER A 428 -15.47 -0.16 7.18
N ALA A 429 -15.91 -0.33 8.43
CA ALA A 429 -16.70 0.69 9.13
C ALA A 429 -16.50 0.68 10.65
N THR A 430 -16.53 1.87 11.24
CA THR A 430 -16.64 2.06 12.69
C THR A 430 -18.08 2.43 13.04
N LEU A 431 -18.71 1.63 13.90
CA LEU A 431 -20.11 1.82 14.28
C LEU A 431 -20.24 2.90 15.37
N ALA A 432 -20.91 4.02 15.11
CA ALA A 432 -21.22 4.97 16.18
C ALA A 432 -22.50 4.61 16.99
N SER A 433 -23.39 3.79 16.43
CA SER A 433 -24.69 3.46 17.02
C SER A 433 -24.72 2.11 17.72
N VAL A 434 -25.15 2.08 18.98
CA VAL A 434 -25.31 0.86 19.79
C VAL A 434 -26.55 0.02 19.43
N THR A 435 -27.37 0.50 18.50
CA THR A 435 -28.61 -0.17 18.05
C THR A 435 -28.55 -0.66 16.60
N ALA A 436 -27.44 -0.42 15.89
CA ALA A 436 -27.31 -0.76 14.48
C ALA A 436 -27.42 -2.26 14.20
N THR A 437 -28.16 -2.60 13.16
CA THR A 437 -28.11 -3.92 12.52
C THR A 437 -27.27 -3.83 11.27
N VAL A 438 -26.20 -4.63 11.21
CA VAL A 438 -25.23 -4.65 10.11
C VAL A 438 -25.23 -6.02 9.46
N THR A 439 -25.30 -6.05 8.13
CA THR A 439 -25.08 -7.25 7.32
C THR A 439 -23.97 -6.91 6.32
N GLY A 440 -22.82 -7.55 6.45
CA GLY A 440 -21.70 -7.41 5.53
C GLY A 440 -21.93 -8.14 4.20
N GLY A 441 -20.93 -8.04 3.33
CA GLY A 441 -21.01 -8.51 1.95
C GLY A 441 -20.31 -9.83 1.70
N ALA A 442 -19.93 -10.05 0.44
CA ALA A 442 -18.83 -10.94 0.14
C ALA A 442 -17.51 -10.15 0.17
N GLY A 443 -16.44 -10.74 0.69
CA GLY A 443 -15.12 -10.11 0.76
C GLY A 443 -14.52 -10.21 2.16
N ALA A 444 -13.61 -9.31 2.50
CA ALA A 444 -13.09 -9.21 3.86
C ALA A 444 -13.71 -7.99 4.52
N ASP A 445 -14.74 -8.22 5.34
CA ASP A 445 -15.44 -7.19 6.08
C ASP A 445 -14.71 -6.88 7.40
N ILE A 446 -14.51 -5.59 7.69
CA ILE A 446 -13.82 -5.09 8.89
C ILE A 446 -14.78 -4.19 9.66
N ILE A 447 -15.24 -4.65 10.82
CA ILE A 447 -16.15 -3.87 11.66
C ILE A 447 -15.45 -3.49 12.96
N THR A 448 -15.36 -2.19 13.23
CA THR A 448 -14.87 -1.67 14.51
C THR A 448 -16.04 -1.32 15.41
N THR A 449 -16.04 -1.85 16.63
CA THR A 449 -17.08 -1.53 17.61
C THR A 449 -16.92 -0.09 18.12
N GLY A 450 -18.02 0.66 18.25
CA GLY A 450 -18.00 2.00 18.87
C GLY A 450 -18.92 2.12 20.10
N GLY A 451 -19.38 0.99 20.65
CA GLY A 451 -20.13 0.91 21.89
C GLY A 451 -20.92 -0.40 22.01
N VAL A 452 -21.30 -0.78 23.23
CA VAL A 452 -21.99 -2.05 23.52
C VAL A 452 -23.28 -2.19 22.73
N LEU A 453 -23.34 -3.13 21.78
CA LEU A 453 -24.57 -3.40 21.03
C LEU A 453 -25.69 -3.87 21.98
N THR A 454 -26.75 -3.07 22.12
CA THR A 454 -27.85 -3.32 23.08
C THR A 454 -29.00 -4.10 22.46
N THR A 455 -29.42 -3.76 21.24
CA THR A 455 -30.54 -4.41 20.53
C THR A 455 -30.20 -4.90 19.14
N GLY A 456 -29.23 -4.27 18.47
CA GLY A 456 -28.81 -4.63 17.11
C GLY A 456 -28.00 -5.92 17.03
N SER A 457 -27.55 -6.23 15.82
CA SER A 457 -26.69 -7.39 15.52
C SER A 457 -25.78 -7.08 14.33
N VAL A 458 -24.58 -7.65 14.32
CA VAL A 458 -23.62 -7.56 13.22
C VAL A 458 -23.38 -8.96 12.68
N ASN A 459 -23.66 -9.16 11.40
CA ASN A 459 -23.24 -10.34 10.65
C ASN A 459 -22.27 -9.88 9.58
N ALA A 460 -21.04 -10.41 9.56
CA ALA A 460 -20.02 -9.97 8.64
C ALA A 460 -20.23 -10.47 7.20
N GLY A 461 -21.05 -11.50 6.99
CA GLY A 461 -21.35 -12.02 5.66
C GLY A 461 -20.45 -13.19 5.29
N ALA A 462 -19.91 -13.18 4.07
CA ALA A 462 -19.13 -14.27 3.52
C ALA A 462 -17.71 -13.84 3.20
N GLY A 463 -16.74 -14.51 3.82
CA GLY A 463 -15.34 -14.35 3.48
C GLY A 463 -14.45 -14.62 4.67
N THR A 464 -13.46 -13.77 4.89
CA THR A 464 -12.61 -13.85 6.09
C THR A 464 -12.68 -12.51 6.76
N ASP A 465 -13.55 -12.44 7.76
CA ASP A 465 -14.01 -11.18 8.29
C ASP A 465 -13.40 -10.88 9.66
N ARG A 466 -13.18 -9.59 9.94
CA ARG A 466 -12.47 -9.11 11.12
C ARG A 466 -13.35 -8.21 11.98
N LEU A 467 -13.54 -8.61 13.23
CA LEU A 467 -14.10 -7.78 14.27
C LEU A 467 -12.97 -7.08 15.03
N VAL A 468 -12.99 -5.75 15.04
CA VAL A 468 -12.07 -4.92 15.81
C VAL A 468 -12.76 -4.44 17.07
N VAL A 469 -12.30 -4.91 18.21
CA VAL A 469 -12.87 -4.58 19.53
C VAL A 469 -12.14 -3.37 20.09
N ALA A 470 -12.80 -2.21 20.02
CA ALA A 470 -12.31 -1.01 20.68
C ALA A 470 -12.78 -0.92 22.15
N ALA A 471 -13.82 -1.67 22.53
CA ALA A 471 -14.32 -1.75 23.91
C ALA A 471 -14.70 -3.19 24.30
N SER A 472 -14.03 -3.74 25.32
CA SER A 472 -14.25 -5.11 25.84
C SER A 472 -15.68 -5.41 26.26
N ALA A 473 -16.46 -4.38 26.59
CA ALA A 473 -17.85 -4.53 27.02
C ALA A 473 -18.75 -5.19 25.95
N ASP A 474 -18.39 -5.10 24.67
CA ASP A 474 -19.08 -5.79 23.57
C ASP A 474 -19.01 -7.32 23.64
N LEU A 475 -17.94 -7.87 24.23
CA LEU A 475 -17.69 -9.30 24.34
C LEU A 475 -17.61 -9.77 25.81
N ALA A 476 -18.21 -9.00 26.74
CA ALA A 476 -18.16 -9.31 28.16
C ALA A 476 -18.97 -10.56 28.56
N THR A 477 -19.93 -10.98 27.72
CA THR A 477 -20.71 -12.20 27.93
C THR A 477 -21.01 -12.89 26.61
N ALA A 478 -21.24 -14.20 26.62
CA ALA A 478 -21.64 -14.96 25.44
C ALA A 478 -22.92 -14.43 24.76
N ALA A 479 -23.85 -13.83 25.53
CA ALA A 479 -25.06 -13.23 24.97
C ALA A 479 -24.78 -11.93 24.19
N LEU A 480 -23.76 -11.17 24.58
CA LEU A 480 -23.32 -9.98 23.84
C LEU A 480 -22.49 -10.38 22.62
N GLY A 481 -21.54 -11.32 22.78
CA GLY A 481 -20.75 -11.81 21.67
C GLY A 481 -21.57 -12.56 20.61
N ALA A 482 -22.67 -13.22 20.97
CA ALA A 482 -23.60 -13.82 20.01
C ALA A 482 -24.29 -12.81 19.07
N LYS A 483 -24.19 -11.51 19.33
CA LYS A 483 -24.66 -10.45 18.41
C LYS A 483 -23.70 -10.21 17.26
N TYR A 484 -22.46 -10.69 17.37
CA TYR A 484 -21.41 -10.59 16.37
C TYR A 484 -21.23 -11.98 15.76
N THR A 485 -21.61 -12.14 14.50
CA THR A 485 -21.59 -13.43 13.80
C THR A 485 -20.91 -13.32 12.44
N GLY A 486 -20.43 -14.45 11.91
CA GLY A 486 -19.72 -14.49 10.62
C GLY A 486 -18.30 -13.91 10.66
N PHE A 487 -17.69 -13.76 11.83
CA PHE A 487 -16.31 -13.30 11.95
C PHE A 487 -15.35 -14.48 12.17
N GLU A 488 -14.23 -14.48 11.45
CA GLU A 488 -13.15 -15.46 11.61
C GLU A 488 -11.93 -14.85 12.30
N GLN A 489 -11.81 -13.53 12.30
CA GLN A 489 -10.70 -12.79 12.88
C GLN A 489 -11.18 -11.86 13.99
N LEU A 490 -10.46 -11.87 15.11
CA LEU A 490 -10.68 -10.95 16.21
C LEU A 490 -9.43 -10.10 16.42
N GLN A 491 -9.59 -8.79 16.31
CA GLN A 491 -8.53 -7.84 16.65
C GLN A 491 -8.87 -7.12 17.95
N VAL A 492 -7.92 -7.11 18.87
CA VAL A 492 -8.04 -6.43 20.16
C VAL A 492 -7.09 -5.24 20.17
N GLN A 493 -7.61 -4.08 20.58
CA GLN A 493 -6.87 -2.80 20.66
C GLN A 493 -7.21 -2.09 21.97
N ASN A 494 -6.38 -1.15 22.41
CA ASN A 494 -6.62 -0.25 23.54
C ASN A 494 -6.74 -0.94 24.92
N ALA A 495 -5.83 -1.85 25.26
CA ALA A 495 -5.70 -2.48 26.57
C ALA A 495 -6.97 -3.19 27.06
N GLN A 496 -7.64 -3.91 26.16
CA GLN A 496 -8.91 -4.55 26.46
C GLN A 496 -8.72 -5.96 27.01
N THR A 497 -9.66 -6.39 27.85
CA THR A 497 -9.77 -7.78 28.30
C THR A 497 -10.87 -8.48 27.53
N VAL A 498 -10.55 -9.56 26.81
CA VAL A 498 -11.52 -10.30 26.00
C VAL A 498 -11.46 -11.78 26.33
N ASP A 499 -12.64 -12.39 26.48
CA ASP A 499 -12.82 -13.82 26.66
C ASP A 499 -13.32 -14.44 25.35
N LEU A 500 -12.52 -15.34 24.77
CA LEU A 500 -12.79 -15.96 23.47
C LEU A 500 -13.87 -17.05 23.54
N ASP A 501 -14.33 -17.46 24.73
CA ASP A 501 -15.55 -18.28 24.84
C ASP A 501 -16.83 -17.49 24.55
N ASN A 502 -16.78 -16.16 24.62
CA ASN A 502 -17.95 -15.33 24.39
C ASN A 502 -18.25 -15.09 22.91
N ILE A 503 -17.34 -15.43 21.99
CA ILE A 503 -17.50 -15.23 20.56
C ILE A 503 -17.17 -16.51 19.77
N ALA A 504 -18.06 -16.90 18.87
CA ALA A 504 -17.89 -18.09 18.05
C ALA A 504 -17.23 -17.75 16.70
N GLY A 505 -16.64 -18.76 16.04
CA GLY A 505 -16.12 -18.64 14.68
C GLY A 505 -14.68 -18.12 14.57
N ILE A 506 -14.13 -17.54 15.63
CA ILE A 506 -12.77 -16.95 15.61
C ILE A 506 -11.71 -18.04 15.42
N THR A 507 -10.94 -17.91 14.34
CA THR A 507 -9.80 -18.75 13.98
C THR A 507 -8.47 -17.97 13.98
N GLY A 508 -8.49 -16.65 13.79
CA GLY A 508 -7.34 -15.77 13.86
C GLY A 508 -7.47 -14.69 14.95
N VAL A 509 -6.38 -14.38 15.64
CA VAL A 509 -6.35 -13.37 16.71
C VAL A 509 -5.26 -12.34 16.42
N PHE A 510 -5.60 -11.07 16.54
CA PHE A 510 -4.73 -9.94 16.23
C PHE A 510 -4.60 -9.01 17.43
N LEU A 511 -3.38 -8.55 17.67
CA LEU A 511 -3.04 -7.56 18.69
C LEU A 511 -2.56 -6.28 18.00
N ASN A 512 -3.15 -5.15 18.37
CA ASN A 512 -2.73 -3.82 17.91
C ASN A 512 -3.01 -2.83 19.03
N ASP A 513 -2.19 -2.86 20.08
CA ASP A 513 -2.46 -2.14 21.31
C ASP A 513 -1.42 -1.06 21.55
N GLY A 514 -1.83 0.19 21.74
CA GLY A 514 -0.90 1.25 22.15
C GLY A 514 -0.34 1.04 23.56
N ALA A 515 -0.12 2.12 24.31
CA ALA A 515 0.35 2.02 25.69
C ALA A 515 -0.74 1.43 26.63
N GLY A 516 -0.60 0.18 27.06
CA GLY A 516 -1.47 -0.47 28.04
C GLY A 516 -1.31 -1.99 28.09
N THR A 517 -2.16 -2.69 28.86
CA THR A 517 -2.12 -4.16 28.96
C THR A 517 -3.37 -4.80 28.36
N THR A 518 -3.21 -5.59 27.29
CA THR A 518 -4.28 -6.41 26.72
C THR A 518 -4.33 -7.78 27.39
N VAL A 519 -5.53 -8.32 27.65
CA VAL A 519 -5.71 -9.64 28.25
C VAL A 519 -6.62 -10.49 27.37
N LEU A 520 -6.11 -11.63 26.90
CA LEU A 520 -6.88 -12.59 26.14
C LEU A 520 -7.11 -13.85 27.00
N ASN A 521 -8.37 -14.14 27.27
CA ASN A 521 -8.79 -15.28 28.07
C ASN A 521 -9.33 -16.41 27.20
N ASN A 522 -9.09 -17.64 27.65
CA ASN A 522 -9.71 -18.84 27.13
C ASN A 522 -9.43 -19.09 25.64
N LEU A 523 -8.19 -18.85 25.19
CA LEU A 523 -7.77 -19.22 23.84
C LEU A 523 -7.78 -20.74 23.70
N SER A 524 -8.33 -21.26 22.61
CA SER A 524 -8.03 -22.63 22.18
C SER A 524 -6.56 -22.76 21.75
N ALA A 525 -6.03 -23.98 21.73
CA ALA A 525 -4.67 -24.24 21.27
C ALA A 525 -4.42 -23.72 19.84
N ALA A 526 -5.41 -23.82 18.94
CA ALA A 526 -5.29 -23.32 17.58
C ALA A 526 -5.21 -21.78 17.52
N GLN A 527 -6.03 -21.08 18.30
CA GLN A 527 -6.01 -19.62 18.39
C GLN A 527 -4.71 -19.12 19.04
N ALA A 528 -4.26 -19.78 20.11
CA ALA A 528 -3.03 -19.43 20.82
C ALA A 528 -1.78 -19.63 19.95
N GLY A 529 -1.78 -20.64 19.07
CA GLY A 529 -0.67 -20.93 18.17
C GLY A 529 -0.56 -19.99 16.95
N SER A 530 -1.49 -19.05 16.75
CA SER A 530 -1.58 -18.24 15.54
C SER A 530 -2.03 -16.79 15.83
N ILE A 531 -1.36 -16.13 16.79
CA ILE A 531 -1.61 -14.73 17.13
C ILE A 531 -0.73 -13.83 16.26
N THR A 532 -1.30 -12.78 15.68
CA THR A 532 -0.57 -11.77 14.90
C THR A 532 -0.49 -10.45 15.65
N VAL A 533 0.68 -9.83 15.70
CA VAL A 533 0.94 -8.52 16.29
C VAL A 533 1.16 -7.53 15.14
N LEU A 534 0.26 -6.55 15.00
CA LEU A 534 0.18 -5.63 13.86
C LEU A 534 0.98 -4.32 14.04
N GLY A 535 1.76 -4.19 15.11
CA GLY A 535 2.51 -2.96 15.37
C GLY A 535 3.00 -2.88 16.81
N ALA A 536 3.41 -1.70 17.25
CA ALA A 536 3.78 -1.41 18.63
C ALA A 536 2.65 -1.87 19.56
N ALA A 537 2.87 -2.99 20.27
CA ALA A 537 1.97 -3.52 21.27
C ALA A 537 2.44 -3.08 22.66
N GLY A 538 1.49 -2.76 23.54
CA GLY A 538 1.69 -2.77 24.98
C GLY A 538 1.88 -4.18 25.53
N ASP A 539 1.95 -4.33 26.85
CA ASP A 539 2.05 -5.64 27.49
C ASP A 539 0.82 -6.50 27.16
N ALA A 540 0.97 -7.82 27.05
CA ALA A 540 -0.13 -8.73 26.76
C ALA A 540 -0.13 -9.95 27.68
N THR A 541 -1.31 -10.32 28.18
CA THR A 541 -1.54 -11.58 28.90
C THR A 541 -2.31 -12.55 28.01
N ILE A 542 -1.74 -13.73 27.77
CA ILE A 542 -2.31 -14.75 26.88
C ILE A 542 -2.64 -16.00 27.70
N ASN A 543 -3.92 -16.21 28.00
CA ASN A 543 -4.38 -17.34 28.80
C ASN A 543 -4.95 -18.46 27.91
N VAL A 544 -4.17 -19.52 27.71
CA VAL A 544 -4.55 -20.69 26.92
C VAL A 544 -5.43 -21.64 27.77
N LYS A 545 -6.51 -22.16 27.18
CA LYS A 545 -7.42 -23.11 27.84
C LYS A 545 -6.66 -24.35 28.28
N GLY A 546 -6.71 -24.64 29.57
CA GLY A 546 -6.13 -25.86 30.12
C GLY A 546 -4.63 -25.84 30.31
N ALA A 547 -3.96 -24.69 30.11
CA ALA A 547 -2.50 -24.52 30.28
C ALA A 547 -1.98 -24.91 31.68
N ALA A 548 -2.82 -24.86 32.71
CA ALA A 548 -2.45 -25.34 34.05
C ALA A 548 -2.45 -26.87 34.20
N THR A 549 -2.85 -27.62 33.15
CA THR A 549 -3.01 -29.08 33.22
C THR A 549 -1.68 -29.77 32.95
N VAL A 550 -1.15 -30.43 33.97
CA VAL A 550 0.12 -31.17 33.88
C VAL A 550 0.08 -32.23 32.78
N GLY A 551 1.13 -32.30 31.97
CA GLY A 551 1.35 -33.35 30.95
C GLY A 551 0.88 -33.00 29.54
N GLN A 552 0.41 -31.77 29.33
CA GLN A 552 0.22 -31.19 28.00
C GLN A 552 1.40 -30.27 27.68
N ILE A 553 1.68 -30.08 26.39
CA ILE A 553 2.63 -29.09 25.90
C ILE A 553 1.80 -27.96 25.32
N ASP A 554 1.73 -26.85 26.04
CA ASP A 554 0.98 -25.67 25.63
C ASP A 554 1.90 -24.74 24.84
N THR A 555 1.41 -24.29 23.68
CA THR A 555 2.17 -23.47 22.73
C THR A 555 1.45 -22.17 22.45
N VAL A 556 2.17 -21.06 22.53
CA VAL A 556 1.76 -19.75 22.02
C VAL A 556 2.63 -19.39 20.82
N GLY A 557 1.99 -19.02 19.72
CA GLY A 557 2.65 -18.59 18.50
C GLY A 557 2.34 -17.14 18.18
N LEU A 558 3.38 -16.34 18.00
CA LEU A 558 3.32 -14.91 17.71
C LEU A 558 3.91 -14.64 16.33
N THR A 559 3.20 -13.91 15.48
CA THR A 559 3.72 -13.37 14.23
C THR A 559 3.74 -11.85 14.30
N PHE A 560 4.91 -11.23 14.19
CA PHE A 560 5.05 -9.77 14.15
C PHE A 560 5.05 -9.33 12.69
N ASN A 561 3.99 -8.65 12.28
CA ASN A 561 3.76 -8.21 10.91
C ASN A 561 2.79 -7.03 10.93
N ASP A 562 3.27 -5.81 10.69
CA ASP A 562 2.41 -4.61 10.68
C ASP A 562 1.67 -4.38 9.35
N GLY A 563 1.96 -5.23 8.35
CA GLY A 563 1.34 -5.18 7.04
C GLY A 563 1.96 -4.17 6.09
N ASP A 564 2.98 -3.41 6.51
CA ASP A 564 3.84 -2.65 5.61
C ASP A 564 4.95 -3.57 5.02
N THR A 565 5.60 -3.04 4.00
CA THR A 565 6.80 -3.54 3.35
C THR A 565 8.09 -3.07 4.00
N THR A 566 8.04 -2.12 4.95
CA THR A 566 9.22 -1.55 5.57
C THR A 566 9.71 -2.43 6.72
N LEU A 567 10.75 -3.22 6.45
CA LEU A 567 11.33 -4.10 7.45
C LEU A 567 12.02 -3.32 8.57
N ASN A 568 11.90 -3.84 9.79
CA ASN A 568 12.66 -3.45 10.98
C ASN A 568 12.33 -2.08 11.57
N GLU A 569 11.06 -1.68 11.50
CA GLU A 569 10.57 -0.50 12.19
C GLU A 569 10.44 -0.77 13.70
N ALA A 570 10.75 0.23 14.52
CA ALA A 570 10.94 0.03 15.95
C ALA A 570 9.62 -0.36 16.66
N ALA A 571 9.45 -1.64 16.96
CA ALA A 571 8.43 -2.11 17.89
C ALA A 571 8.74 -1.64 19.32
N THR A 572 7.73 -1.16 20.05
CA THR A 572 7.85 -0.96 21.50
C THR A 572 8.03 -2.31 22.21
N ASN A 573 8.74 -2.29 23.34
CA ASN A 573 8.97 -3.49 24.14
C ASN A 573 7.64 -4.11 24.58
N THR A 574 7.44 -5.38 24.26
CA THR A 574 6.25 -6.15 24.65
C THR A 574 6.62 -7.18 25.69
N THR A 575 5.98 -7.11 26.87
CA THR A 575 6.02 -8.22 27.84
C THR A 575 4.84 -9.14 27.57
N PHE A 576 5.10 -10.44 27.40
CA PHE A 576 4.03 -11.44 27.33
C PHE A 576 3.95 -12.26 28.62
N ALA A 577 2.78 -12.24 29.26
CA ALA A 577 2.46 -13.12 30.37
C ALA A 577 1.82 -14.42 29.84
N LEU A 578 2.55 -15.53 29.97
CA LEU A 578 2.23 -16.84 29.40
C LEU A 578 2.15 -17.91 30.51
N THR A 579 1.18 -17.75 31.42
CA THR A 579 1.05 -18.67 32.57
C THR A 579 0.65 -20.07 32.12
N GLY A 580 1.46 -21.08 32.48
CA GLY A 580 1.21 -22.48 32.11
C GLY A 580 1.58 -22.85 30.67
N VAL A 581 2.31 -22.00 29.95
CA VAL A 581 2.74 -22.26 28.57
C VAL A 581 4.19 -22.76 28.58
N GLU A 582 4.47 -23.87 27.91
CA GLU A 582 5.83 -24.45 27.81
C GLU A 582 6.61 -23.95 26.60
N ASN A 583 5.91 -23.66 25.49
CA ASN A 583 6.52 -23.28 24.22
C ASN A 583 6.04 -21.91 23.73
N LEU A 584 6.99 -21.06 23.36
CA LEU A 584 6.73 -19.82 22.63
C LEU A 584 7.39 -19.89 21.25
N THR A 585 6.62 -19.66 20.20
CA THR A 585 7.16 -19.47 18.84
C THR A 585 6.96 -18.03 18.40
N VAL A 586 7.98 -17.45 17.78
CA VAL A 586 7.98 -16.09 17.26
C VAL A 586 8.41 -16.11 15.80
N ASN A 587 7.58 -15.55 14.93
CA ASN A 587 7.87 -15.30 13.53
C ASN A 587 7.89 -13.80 13.29
N ALA A 588 9.09 -13.23 13.19
CA ALA A 588 9.31 -11.82 12.94
C ALA A 588 9.35 -11.57 11.43
N ILE A 589 8.24 -11.13 10.85
CA ILE A 589 8.25 -10.58 9.49
C ILE A 589 8.87 -9.17 9.57
N ASP A 590 8.48 -8.41 10.59
CA ASP A 590 9.08 -7.13 11.00
C ASP A 590 9.80 -7.24 12.34
N ALA A 591 10.43 -6.16 12.79
CA ALA A 591 11.21 -6.19 14.03
C ALA A 591 10.33 -6.53 15.25
N ALA A 592 10.86 -7.40 16.10
CA ALA A 592 10.20 -7.84 17.32
C ALA A 592 11.10 -7.58 18.53
N THR A 593 10.58 -6.88 19.54
CA THR A 593 11.26 -6.71 20.84
C THR A 593 10.40 -7.31 21.94
N ILE A 594 10.93 -8.36 22.56
CA ILE A 594 10.21 -9.17 23.55
C ILE A 594 11.06 -9.26 24.82
N THR A 595 10.45 -8.89 25.94
CA THR A 595 11.02 -9.09 27.28
C THR A 595 10.12 -10.02 28.07
N GLN A 596 10.60 -11.19 28.46
CA GLN A 596 9.82 -12.11 29.28
C GLN A 596 10.08 -11.89 30.77
N SER A 597 9.03 -12.01 31.59
CA SER A 597 9.11 -11.93 33.05
C SER A 597 8.94 -13.31 33.69
N ALA A 598 9.80 -13.58 34.67
CA ALA A 598 9.80 -14.79 35.49
C ALA A 598 8.44 -15.15 36.08
N ALA A 599 7.80 -14.17 36.71
CA ALA A 599 6.52 -14.38 37.41
C ALA A 599 5.38 -14.65 36.43
N ALA A 600 5.51 -14.14 35.21
CA ALA A 600 4.45 -14.14 34.20
C ALA A 600 4.51 -15.37 33.27
N SER A 601 5.70 -15.98 33.13
CA SER A 601 5.98 -17.04 32.14
C SER A 601 6.83 -18.18 32.72
N ALA A 602 6.56 -18.54 33.99
CA ALA A 602 7.35 -19.49 34.77
C ALA A 602 7.37 -20.94 34.26
N SER A 603 6.56 -21.30 33.24
CA SER A 603 6.51 -22.64 32.65
C SER A 603 7.29 -22.76 31.33
N LEU A 604 7.75 -21.64 30.74
CA LEU A 604 8.43 -21.67 29.45
C LEU A 604 9.72 -22.48 29.52
N SER A 605 9.83 -23.47 28.64
CA SER A 605 11.02 -24.33 28.49
C SER A 605 11.68 -24.19 27.12
N SER A 606 10.93 -23.76 26.11
CA SER A 606 11.43 -23.58 24.75
C SER A 606 10.90 -22.30 24.11
N VAL A 607 11.81 -21.55 23.49
CA VAL A 607 11.50 -20.41 22.64
C VAL A 607 12.10 -20.67 21.27
N THR A 608 11.30 -20.55 20.22
CA THR A 608 11.75 -20.68 18.83
C THR A 608 11.50 -19.37 18.09
N LEU A 609 12.55 -18.83 17.48
CA LEU A 609 12.55 -17.56 16.77
C LEU A 609 12.80 -17.82 15.27
N SER A 610 12.11 -17.06 14.42
CA SER A 610 12.16 -17.21 12.96
C SER A 610 11.77 -15.92 12.26
N GLY A 611 12.02 -15.84 10.95
CA GLY A 611 11.57 -14.73 10.11
C GLY A 611 12.70 -13.82 9.63
N ALA A 612 12.36 -12.76 8.91
CA ALA A 612 13.29 -11.82 8.29
C ALA A 612 13.51 -10.53 9.10
N GLY A 613 12.59 -10.22 10.00
CA GLY A 613 12.70 -9.10 10.94
C GLY A 613 13.77 -9.36 12.00
N ASN A 614 14.33 -8.28 12.53
CA ASN A 614 15.28 -8.31 13.63
C ASN A 614 14.55 -8.67 14.93
N ILE A 615 15.17 -9.51 15.76
CA ILE A 615 14.54 -10.00 16.99
C ILE A 615 15.40 -9.64 18.18
N SER A 616 14.85 -8.87 19.12
CA SER A 616 15.43 -8.68 20.44
C SER A 616 14.64 -9.50 21.45
N PHE A 617 15.24 -10.53 22.03
CA PHE A 617 14.62 -11.41 23.02
C PHE A 617 15.42 -11.42 24.33
N THR A 618 14.78 -10.96 25.42
CA THR A 618 15.36 -11.04 26.77
C THR A 618 14.54 -12.01 27.61
N THR A 619 15.18 -13.05 28.17
CA THR A 619 14.48 -14.13 28.88
C THR A 619 13.88 -13.68 30.21
N GLY A 620 14.42 -12.63 30.84
CA GLY A 620 14.18 -12.36 32.25
C GLY A 620 14.54 -13.56 33.14
N ASN A 621 14.07 -13.55 34.39
CA ASN A 621 14.42 -14.58 35.39
C ASN A 621 13.52 -15.84 35.29
N ILE A 622 13.24 -16.36 34.09
CA ILE A 622 12.44 -17.60 33.91
C ILE A 622 13.11 -18.74 34.67
N ALA A 623 12.39 -19.39 35.59
CA ALA A 623 12.95 -20.36 36.54
C ALA A 623 12.60 -21.82 36.20
N THR A 624 12.69 -22.19 34.93
CA THR A 624 12.44 -23.56 34.46
C THR A 624 13.75 -24.32 34.32
N SER A 625 13.70 -25.64 34.49
CA SER A 625 14.90 -26.46 34.23
C SER A 625 15.07 -26.63 32.71
N ASN A 626 16.31 -26.54 32.23
CA ASN A 626 16.74 -26.65 30.82
C ASN A 626 15.93 -25.77 29.85
N PHE A 627 16.24 -24.48 29.81
CA PHE A 627 15.67 -23.53 28.86
C PHE A 627 16.42 -23.58 27.51
N ASN A 628 15.68 -23.60 26.40
CA ASN A 628 16.23 -23.56 25.04
C ASN A 628 15.72 -22.33 24.29
N LEU A 629 16.63 -21.50 23.81
CA LEU A 629 16.37 -20.34 22.95
C LEU A 629 16.97 -20.60 21.57
N ASN A 630 16.12 -20.87 20.58
CA ASN A 630 16.54 -21.29 19.26
C ASN A 630 16.07 -20.33 18.17
N ALA A 631 17.01 -19.56 17.60
CA ALA A 631 16.81 -18.66 16.47
C ALA A 631 17.38 -19.19 15.14
N SER A 632 17.67 -20.49 15.02
CA SER A 632 18.27 -21.08 13.80
C SER A 632 17.44 -20.91 12.52
N ALA A 633 16.14 -20.59 12.65
CA ALA A 633 15.25 -20.27 11.52
C ALA A 633 15.11 -18.76 11.26
N SER A 634 15.83 -17.92 12.00
CA SER A 634 15.87 -16.47 11.84
C SER A 634 16.88 -16.08 10.75
N THR A 635 16.49 -15.10 9.95
CA THR A 635 17.30 -14.51 8.88
C THR A 635 17.61 -13.03 9.11
N GLY A 636 16.87 -12.39 10.03
CA GLY A 636 17.21 -11.07 10.56
C GLY A 636 18.29 -11.16 11.64
N ALA A 637 18.79 -9.99 12.06
CA ALA A 637 19.74 -9.88 13.17
C ALA A 637 19.03 -10.15 14.51
N ASN A 638 19.64 -10.97 15.37
CA ASN A 638 19.07 -11.34 16.66
C ASN A 638 19.88 -10.74 17.82
N THR A 639 19.21 -10.14 18.80
CA THR A 639 19.79 -9.76 20.09
C THR A 639 19.17 -10.66 21.16
N LEU A 640 19.91 -11.65 21.62
CA LEU A 640 19.44 -12.72 22.51
C LEU A 640 20.14 -12.59 23.86
N SER A 641 19.37 -12.40 24.94
CA SER A 641 19.95 -12.23 26.28
C SER A 641 19.31 -13.14 27.33
N ALA A 642 20.15 -13.99 27.93
CA ALA A 642 19.85 -14.83 29.08
C ALA A 642 20.55 -14.39 30.37
N ALA A 643 21.09 -13.16 30.41
CA ALA A 643 21.97 -12.66 31.47
C ALA A 643 21.39 -12.75 32.89
N THR A 644 20.07 -12.75 33.03
CA THR A 644 19.38 -12.83 34.32
C THR A 644 18.97 -14.25 34.72
N PHE A 645 19.29 -15.27 33.92
CA PHE A 645 18.95 -16.66 34.23
C PHE A 645 19.91 -17.22 35.27
N ALA A 646 19.38 -17.78 36.36
CA ALA A 646 20.19 -18.10 37.56
C ALA A 646 20.14 -19.56 38.02
N THR A 647 19.33 -20.43 37.39
CA THR A 647 19.07 -21.78 37.90
C THR A 647 19.93 -22.85 37.23
N ASN A 648 19.99 -22.88 35.90
CA ASN A 648 20.74 -23.85 35.09
C ASN A 648 21.36 -23.15 33.87
N GLY A 649 22.29 -23.82 33.21
CA GLY A 649 22.77 -23.42 31.89
C GLY A 649 21.65 -23.39 30.84
N VAL A 650 21.79 -22.47 29.89
CA VAL A 650 20.88 -22.22 28.79
C VAL A 650 21.50 -22.72 27.48
N SER A 651 20.68 -23.30 26.62
CA SER A 651 21.04 -23.55 25.22
C SER A 651 20.56 -22.38 24.37
N ILE A 652 21.48 -21.66 23.73
CA ILE A 652 21.17 -20.55 22.82
C ILE A 652 21.71 -20.87 21.43
N THR A 653 20.89 -20.69 20.41
CA THR A 653 21.32 -20.79 19.00
C THR A 653 20.84 -19.54 18.27
N GLY A 654 21.75 -18.82 17.62
CA GLY A 654 21.43 -17.73 16.71
C GLY A 654 20.96 -18.22 15.34
N GLY A 655 20.80 -17.29 14.42
CA GLY A 655 20.26 -17.48 13.08
C GLY A 655 21.32 -17.37 11.99
N THR A 656 20.93 -16.75 10.88
CA THR A 656 21.81 -16.47 9.72
C THR A 656 22.15 -14.99 9.56
N GLY A 657 21.60 -14.13 10.43
CA GLY A 657 21.89 -12.71 10.52
C GLY A 657 23.11 -12.44 11.40
N VAL A 658 23.45 -11.16 11.59
CA VAL A 658 24.50 -10.78 12.55
C VAL A 658 23.90 -10.75 13.94
N ASP A 659 24.28 -11.69 14.79
CA ASP A 659 23.66 -11.88 16.09
C ASP A 659 24.49 -11.32 17.24
N THR A 660 23.82 -10.91 18.30
CA THR A 660 24.41 -10.53 19.59
C THR A 660 23.80 -11.43 20.66
N ILE A 661 24.62 -12.29 21.26
CA ILE A 661 24.18 -13.32 22.18
C ILE A 661 24.87 -13.13 23.53
N THR A 662 24.09 -13.11 24.60
CA THR A 662 24.56 -13.12 25.98
C THR A 662 23.97 -14.31 26.71
N GLY A 663 24.83 -15.19 27.21
CA GLY A 663 24.45 -16.28 28.11
C GLY A 663 24.08 -15.79 29.51
N SER A 664 24.14 -16.70 30.47
CA SER A 664 23.66 -16.59 31.84
C SER A 664 24.83 -16.54 32.83
N GLY A 665 24.54 -16.73 34.12
CA GLY A 665 25.57 -16.92 35.14
C GLY A 665 25.95 -18.39 35.39
N GLN A 666 25.52 -19.30 34.50
CA GLN A 666 25.64 -20.74 34.62
C GLN A 666 26.29 -21.33 33.34
N ASN A 667 26.66 -22.62 33.34
CA ASN A 667 27.32 -23.26 32.20
C ASN A 667 26.44 -23.37 30.95
N ASP A 668 26.63 -22.48 29.98
CA ASP A 668 25.79 -22.36 28.79
C ASP A 668 26.33 -23.12 27.58
N VAL A 669 25.44 -23.37 26.61
CA VAL A 669 25.79 -23.85 25.28
C VAL A 669 25.29 -22.84 24.27
N ILE A 670 26.22 -22.14 23.61
CA ILE A 670 25.93 -21.05 22.68
C ILE A 670 26.45 -21.40 21.30
N ASN A 671 25.61 -21.20 20.28
CA ASN A 671 25.98 -21.28 18.87
C ASN A 671 25.52 -20.01 18.16
N GLY A 672 26.45 -19.22 17.60
CA GLY A 672 26.16 -17.99 16.85
C GLY A 672 25.35 -18.28 15.59
N GLY A 673 25.81 -19.24 14.79
CA GLY A 673 25.11 -19.67 13.60
C GLY A 673 25.87 -19.27 12.34
N ALA A 674 25.25 -18.49 11.47
CA ALA A 674 25.96 -17.86 10.36
C ALA A 674 25.81 -16.36 10.48
N GLY A 675 26.83 -15.59 10.11
CA GLY A 675 26.88 -14.17 10.43
C GLY A 675 28.22 -13.85 11.08
N ASN A 676 28.46 -12.57 11.33
CA ASN A 676 29.62 -12.15 12.11
C ASN A 676 29.12 -11.87 13.53
N ASP A 677 29.01 -12.90 14.34
CA ASP A 677 28.24 -12.86 15.58
C ASP A 677 29.06 -12.31 16.75
N VAL A 678 28.39 -11.73 17.74
CA VAL A 678 28.98 -11.25 18.99
C VAL A 678 28.46 -12.11 20.14
N ILE A 679 29.34 -12.88 20.77
CA ILE A 679 28.99 -13.87 21.78
C ILE A 679 29.63 -13.53 23.13
N THR A 680 28.83 -13.42 24.17
CA THR A 680 29.27 -13.33 25.57
C THR A 680 28.73 -14.54 26.33
N GLY A 681 29.61 -15.42 26.82
CA GLY A 681 29.22 -16.59 27.62
C GLY A 681 28.51 -16.19 28.91
N GLY A 682 29.08 -15.22 29.62
CA GLY A 682 28.65 -14.88 30.97
C GLY A 682 29.54 -15.61 31.97
N ALA A 683 29.01 -15.88 33.18
CA ALA A 683 29.75 -16.65 34.18
C ALA A 683 29.46 -18.13 34.04
N GLY A 684 30.46 -18.99 34.24
CA GLY A 684 30.22 -20.43 34.17
C GLY A 684 31.39 -21.15 33.53
N ALA A 685 31.12 -22.33 32.99
CA ALA A 685 31.99 -23.00 32.05
C ALA A 685 31.19 -23.20 30.76
N ASP A 686 31.36 -22.28 29.83
CA ASP A 686 30.49 -22.15 28.66
C ASP A 686 31.08 -22.85 27.44
N ALA A 687 30.21 -23.44 26.61
CA ALA A 687 30.58 -23.97 25.31
C ALA A 687 30.06 -23.04 24.21
N MET A 688 30.95 -22.25 23.62
CA MET A 688 30.64 -21.26 22.60
C MET A 688 31.10 -21.74 21.22
N THR A 689 30.26 -21.56 20.21
CA THR A 689 30.53 -21.85 18.79
C THR A 689 30.15 -20.60 18.02
N GLY A 690 31.07 -20.03 17.26
CA GLY A 690 30.78 -18.85 16.42
C GLY A 690 29.93 -19.26 15.22
N GLY A 691 30.42 -20.27 14.51
CA GLY A 691 29.81 -20.82 13.33
C GLY A 691 30.45 -20.27 12.06
N ALA A 692 29.64 -19.79 11.12
CA ALA A 692 30.11 -19.33 9.83
C ALA A 692 30.16 -17.81 9.76
N GLY A 693 31.37 -17.25 9.77
CA GLY A 693 31.63 -15.83 9.58
C GLY A 693 32.88 -15.42 10.32
N ASN A 694 33.00 -14.14 10.65
CA ASN A 694 34.06 -13.64 11.52
C ASN A 694 33.44 -13.25 12.86
N ASP A 695 33.53 -14.14 13.82
CA ASP A 695 32.80 -14.01 15.09
C ASP A 695 33.65 -13.31 16.15
N GLN A 696 32.99 -12.67 17.10
CA GLN A 696 33.63 -11.98 18.22
C GLN A 696 33.18 -12.60 19.54
N PHE A 697 34.13 -13.16 20.29
CA PHE A 697 33.90 -13.71 21.62
C PHE A 697 34.32 -12.69 22.68
N ILE A 698 33.35 -12.18 23.44
CA ILE A 698 33.59 -11.20 24.51
C ILE A 698 33.95 -11.95 25.80
N ILE A 699 35.12 -11.63 26.35
CA ILE A 699 35.56 -12.06 27.66
C ILE A 699 35.51 -10.82 28.58
N GLY A 700 34.47 -10.74 29.40
CA GLY A 700 34.06 -9.53 30.11
C GLY A 700 34.57 -9.40 31.55
N SER A 701 34.86 -10.51 32.24
CA SER A 701 35.37 -10.50 33.61
C SER A 701 36.12 -11.80 33.99
N ARG A 702 36.90 -11.79 35.08
CA ARG A 702 37.43 -13.02 35.69
C ARG A 702 36.36 -13.98 36.21
N ALA A 703 35.16 -13.46 36.52
CA ALA A 703 34.03 -14.28 36.92
C ALA A 703 33.47 -15.09 35.74
N ASP A 704 33.76 -14.67 34.51
CA ASP A 704 33.28 -15.32 33.30
C ASP A 704 33.90 -16.71 33.17
N THR A 705 35.23 -16.81 33.28
CA THR A 705 35.99 -18.07 33.16
C THR A 705 36.17 -18.87 34.45
N ARG A 706 35.30 -18.66 35.46
CA ARG A 706 35.35 -19.20 36.84
C ARG A 706 36.46 -18.62 37.75
N ALA A 707 36.07 -18.21 38.95
CA ALA A 707 36.97 -17.65 39.97
C ALA A 707 37.87 -18.72 40.64
N GLY A 708 39.03 -19.00 40.02
CA GLY A 708 40.15 -19.72 40.61
C GLY A 708 40.10 -21.24 40.50
N PHE A 709 41.19 -21.84 40.01
CA PHE A 709 41.35 -23.31 39.96
C PHE A 709 41.87 -23.85 41.30
N ALA A 710 41.28 -24.94 41.80
CA ALA A 710 41.86 -25.71 42.89
C ALA A 710 42.93 -26.68 42.35
N ALA A 711 43.94 -26.99 43.16
CA ALA A 711 44.87 -28.08 42.86
C ALA A 711 44.08 -29.39 42.65
N GLY A 712 44.32 -30.08 41.53
CA GLY A 712 43.52 -31.24 41.10
C GLY A 712 42.38 -30.96 40.12
N ASP A 713 42.19 -29.72 39.66
CA ASP A 713 41.31 -29.44 38.51
C ASP A 713 41.97 -29.92 37.21
N THR A 714 41.54 -31.10 36.74
CA THR A 714 42.23 -31.87 35.69
C THR A 714 41.47 -31.91 34.36
N THR A 715 40.34 -31.20 34.25
CA THR A 715 39.46 -31.27 33.07
C THR A 715 39.16 -29.90 32.49
N ALA A 716 39.25 -29.79 31.16
CA ALA A 716 38.85 -28.59 30.43
C ALA A 716 37.33 -28.35 30.40
N ALA A 717 36.52 -29.25 30.98
CA ALA A 717 35.07 -29.08 31.10
C ALA A 717 34.65 -28.02 32.15
N ASN A 718 35.59 -27.53 32.95
CA ASN A 718 35.34 -26.57 34.03
C ASN A 718 35.73 -25.13 33.65
N ILE A 719 36.04 -24.88 32.37
CA ILE A 719 36.39 -23.57 31.82
C ILE A 719 35.60 -23.33 30.54
N ASP A 720 35.58 -22.08 30.09
CA ASP A 720 35.00 -21.72 28.81
C ASP A 720 35.75 -22.38 27.66
N ARG A 721 34.99 -22.73 26.64
CA ARG A 721 35.47 -23.37 25.42
C ARG A 721 34.88 -22.70 24.20
N VAL A 722 35.75 -22.17 23.35
CA VAL A 722 35.40 -21.81 21.97
C VAL A 722 35.69 -23.00 21.07
N THR A 723 34.64 -23.52 20.41
CA THR A 723 34.71 -24.84 19.80
C THR A 723 35.17 -24.84 18.33
N ASP A 724 35.18 -23.69 17.67
CA ASP A 724 35.43 -23.58 16.23
C ASP A 724 36.26 -22.37 15.82
N PHE A 725 37.02 -21.78 16.76
CA PHE A 725 37.80 -20.56 16.54
C PHE A 725 38.65 -20.61 15.25
N VAL A 726 38.32 -19.73 14.29
CA VAL A 726 39.03 -19.53 13.03
C VAL A 726 39.91 -18.29 13.14
N GLY A 727 41.18 -18.46 13.52
CA GLY A 727 42.10 -17.33 13.65
C GLY A 727 42.35 -16.55 12.35
N ASN A 728 42.65 -15.26 12.49
CA ASN A 728 43.04 -14.33 11.43
C ASN A 728 44.44 -14.66 10.91
N GLY A 729 44.51 -15.48 9.85
CA GLY A 729 45.69 -15.54 8.98
C GLY A 729 45.84 -14.26 8.14
N ALA A 730 46.32 -14.36 6.90
CA ALA A 730 46.38 -13.22 5.98
C ALA A 730 44.99 -12.75 5.44
N ALA A 731 43.87 -13.21 6.02
CA ALA A 731 42.50 -12.80 5.73
C ALA A 731 41.63 -12.90 7.00
N ALA A 732 40.50 -12.19 7.00
CA ALA A 732 39.56 -12.05 8.12
C ALA A 732 39.03 -13.39 8.69
N GLY A 733 38.87 -13.46 10.01
CA GLY A 733 38.43 -14.59 10.85
C GLY A 733 38.05 -14.09 12.26
N ASP A 734 37.79 -15.03 13.17
CA ASP A 734 37.28 -14.77 14.53
C ASP A 734 38.21 -13.93 15.40
N SER A 735 37.64 -13.29 16.42
CA SER A 735 38.36 -12.46 17.37
C SER A 735 37.85 -12.62 18.80
N PHE A 736 38.73 -12.34 19.76
CA PHE A 736 38.38 -12.15 21.15
C PHE A 736 38.29 -10.65 21.44
N GLN A 737 37.18 -10.21 22.04
CA GLN A 737 37.09 -8.87 22.61
C GLN A 737 37.37 -8.94 24.10
N LEU A 738 38.33 -8.14 24.55
CA LEU A 738 38.67 -8.00 25.96
C LEU A 738 38.15 -6.64 26.47
N SER A 739 37.22 -6.64 27.42
CA SER A 739 36.57 -5.43 27.95
C SER A 739 37.38 -4.80 29.12
N GLY A 740 37.54 -3.48 29.13
CA GLY A 740 38.39 -2.74 30.07
C GLY A 740 37.71 -2.18 31.33
N THR A 741 36.41 -2.36 31.56
CA THR A 741 35.73 -1.67 32.67
C THR A 741 36.03 -2.28 34.04
N ALA A 742 37.01 -1.69 34.73
CA ALA A 742 37.24 -1.57 36.18
C ALA A 742 37.21 -2.80 37.13
N ASP A 743 36.88 -4.01 36.70
CA ASP A 743 36.92 -5.20 37.59
C ASP A 743 37.50 -6.47 36.93
N VAL A 744 37.92 -6.38 35.66
CA VAL A 744 38.36 -7.57 34.92
C VAL A 744 39.72 -8.07 35.42
N PHE A 745 40.60 -7.17 35.88
CA PHE A 745 42.04 -7.48 36.03
C PHE A 745 42.74 -6.83 37.26
N GLY A 746 41.97 -6.42 38.28
CA GLY A 746 42.48 -6.18 39.64
C GLY A 746 43.38 -4.96 39.92
N THR A 747 44.01 -4.32 38.93
CA THR A 747 44.59 -2.96 39.02
C THR A 747 44.57 -2.33 37.63
N VAL A 748 44.53 -0.99 37.53
CA VAL A 748 44.34 -0.24 36.28
C VAL A 748 45.37 -0.63 35.20
N LEU A 749 45.00 -1.59 34.36
CA LEU A 749 45.50 -1.76 33.00
C LEU A 749 44.41 -1.20 32.09
N ASP A 750 44.61 0.02 31.62
CA ASP A 750 43.71 0.72 30.70
C ASP A 750 43.95 0.16 29.28
N PHE A 751 43.07 -0.74 28.83
CA PHE A 751 43.08 -1.27 27.46
C PHE A 751 42.47 -0.25 26.49
N SER A 752 43.13 0.91 26.32
CA SER A 752 42.69 1.88 25.32
C SER A 752 42.79 1.28 23.91
N ALA A 753 42.07 1.84 22.92
CA ALA A 753 42.09 1.42 21.50
C ALA A 753 43.48 1.47 20.81
N THR A 754 44.55 1.79 21.54
CA THR A 754 45.95 1.77 21.08
C THR A 754 46.78 0.62 21.68
N THR A 755 46.15 -0.25 22.48
CA THR A 755 46.82 -1.37 23.16
C THR A 755 47.18 -2.47 22.17
N THR A 756 48.46 -2.81 22.07
CA THR A 756 48.94 -3.98 21.31
C THR A 756 49.03 -5.20 22.23
N ALA A 757 48.54 -6.35 21.79
CA ALA A 757 48.77 -7.63 22.49
C ALA A 757 50.14 -8.21 22.13
N THR A 758 50.86 -8.75 23.13
CA THR A 758 51.97 -9.67 22.83
C THR A 758 51.47 -11.09 23.01
N VAL A 759 51.38 -11.82 21.89
CA VAL A 759 50.99 -13.24 21.89
C VAL A 759 52.24 -14.11 21.91
N THR A 760 52.40 -14.93 22.96
CA THR A 760 53.55 -15.84 23.12
C THR A 760 53.09 -17.28 22.99
N ALA A 761 53.58 -17.98 21.97
CA ALA A 761 53.31 -19.40 21.80
C ALA A 761 54.14 -20.25 22.78
N VAL A 762 53.49 -21.16 23.50
CA VAL A 762 54.11 -22.04 24.50
C VAL A 762 53.68 -23.48 24.27
N THR A 763 54.64 -24.41 24.29
CA THR A 763 54.34 -25.85 24.22
C THR A 763 54.65 -26.50 25.56
N VAL A 764 53.64 -27.15 26.16
CA VAL A 764 53.75 -27.91 27.40
C VAL A 764 53.61 -29.39 27.07
N ALA A 765 54.59 -30.21 27.43
CA ALA A 765 54.56 -31.63 27.11
C ALA A 765 53.36 -32.34 27.80
N THR A 766 53.22 -32.11 29.10
CA THR A 766 52.14 -32.64 29.93
C THR A 766 51.83 -31.69 31.07
N ALA A 767 50.55 -31.53 31.40
CA ALA A 767 50.10 -30.87 32.62
C ALA A 767 49.09 -31.78 33.34
N ALA A 768 49.30 -32.00 34.64
CA ALA A 768 48.41 -32.85 35.44
C ALA A 768 47.12 -32.10 35.84
N ASP A 769 47.22 -30.80 36.09
CA ASP A 769 46.13 -29.88 36.43
C ASP A 769 46.45 -28.45 35.96
N PHE A 770 45.51 -27.51 36.12
CA PHE A 770 45.70 -26.12 35.70
C PHE A 770 46.77 -25.36 36.51
N THR A 771 47.07 -25.80 37.74
CA THR A 771 48.20 -25.25 38.52
C THR A 771 49.55 -25.65 37.91
N ALA A 772 49.70 -26.91 37.51
CA ALA A 772 50.87 -27.39 36.79
C ALA A 772 50.99 -26.76 35.39
N LEU A 773 49.86 -26.50 34.72
CA LEU A 773 49.83 -25.83 33.42
C LEU A 773 50.38 -24.40 33.52
N THR A 774 49.84 -23.59 34.43
CA THR A 774 50.26 -22.19 34.64
C THR A 774 51.73 -22.11 35.07
N ALA A 775 52.21 -22.99 35.94
CA ALA A 775 53.63 -23.08 36.31
C ALA A 775 54.55 -23.46 35.13
N ALA A 776 54.11 -24.38 34.27
CA ALA A 776 54.85 -24.78 33.08
C ALA A 776 54.92 -23.63 32.05
N VAL A 777 53.80 -22.92 31.86
CA VAL A 777 53.74 -21.73 31.00
C VAL A 777 54.68 -20.64 31.53
N GLN A 778 54.63 -20.36 32.83
CA GLN A 778 55.50 -19.38 33.47
C GLN A 778 56.99 -19.71 33.31
N THR A 779 57.35 -20.99 33.38
CA THR A 779 58.75 -21.43 33.20
C THR A 779 59.19 -21.25 31.74
N ALA A 780 58.30 -21.56 30.79
CA ALA A 780 58.58 -21.43 29.37
C ALA A 780 58.62 -19.97 28.88
N SER A 781 57.92 -19.06 29.56
CA SER A 781 57.88 -17.63 29.25
C SER A 781 58.88 -16.77 30.06
N ALA A 782 59.82 -17.40 30.78
CA ALA A 782 60.81 -16.70 31.60
C ALA A 782 61.63 -15.69 30.77
N GLY A 783 61.36 -14.39 30.96
CA GLY A 783 62.01 -13.29 30.26
C GLY A 783 61.10 -12.37 29.44
N VAL A 784 59.82 -12.68 29.30
CA VAL A 784 58.81 -11.79 28.68
C VAL A 784 58.44 -10.70 29.69
N ALA A 785 59.03 -9.50 29.57
CA ALA A 785 58.77 -8.40 30.49
C ALA A 785 57.34 -7.84 30.35
N SER A 786 56.60 -7.74 31.45
CA SER A 786 55.31 -7.03 31.53
C SER A 786 55.58 -5.55 31.82
N SER A 787 55.48 -4.69 30.80
CA SER A 787 55.36 -3.23 31.04
C SER A 787 53.89 -2.85 30.96
N GLY A 788 53.39 -2.10 31.94
CA GLY A 788 51.96 -1.89 32.25
C GLY A 788 51.09 -1.14 31.23
N THR A 789 51.18 -1.49 29.94
CA THR A 789 50.32 -1.03 28.83
C THR A 789 50.09 -2.11 27.76
N VAL A 790 50.62 -3.33 27.91
CA VAL A 790 50.55 -4.41 26.89
C VAL A 790 49.94 -5.67 27.52
N ALA A 791 48.83 -6.16 26.93
CA ALA A 791 48.22 -7.43 27.31
C ALA A 791 49.20 -8.59 27.04
N GLN A 792 49.43 -9.47 28.02
CA GLN A 792 50.17 -10.71 27.82
C GLN A 792 49.21 -11.86 27.58
N ILE A 793 49.26 -12.41 26.37
CA ILE A 793 48.42 -13.53 25.96
C ILE A 793 49.32 -14.71 25.60
N TYR A 794 49.00 -15.88 26.13
CA TYR A 794 49.73 -17.11 25.84
C TYR A 794 48.88 -18.05 24.99
N ASP A 795 49.38 -18.43 23.81
CA ASP A 795 48.85 -19.53 22.99
C ASP A 795 49.53 -20.82 23.42
N VAL A 796 48.85 -21.59 24.26
CA VAL A 796 49.42 -22.75 24.94
C VAL A 796 48.95 -24.04 24.26
N THR A 797 49.89 -24.86 23.81
CA THR A 797 49.62 -26.22 23.32
C THR A 797 50.09 -27.24 24.35
N VAL A 798 49.19 -28.05 24.89
CA VAL A 798 49.51 -29.18 25.78
C VAL A 798 49.45 -30.48 24.97
N THR A 799 50.57 -31.18 24.84
CA THR A 799 50.69 -32.29 23.87
C THR A 799 50.13 -33.62 24.37
N ALA A 800 50.05 -33.85 25.68
CA ALA A 800 49.59 -35.09 26.27
C ALA A 800 49.09 -34.90 27.72
N GLY A 801 48.33 -35.87 28.24
CA GLY A 801 47.74 -35.82 29.58
C GLY A 801 46.28 -35.40 29.59
N ASN A 802 45.71 -35.18 30.78
CA ASN A 802 44.28 -34.89 30.95
C ASN A 802 43.88 -33.52 30.38
N LEU A 803 44.83 -32.58 30.36
CA LEU A 803 44.67 -31.26 29.77
C LEU A 803 45.28 -31.19 28.36
N ALA A 804 45.35 -32.29 27.61
CA ALA A 804 45.82 -32.23 26.24
C ALA A 804 44.87 -31.38 25.38
N GLY A 805 45.40 -30.36 24.70
CA GLY A 805 44.58 -29.38 23.99
C GLY A 805 45.31 -28.07 23.72
N ARG A 806 44.55 -27.09 23.23
CA ARG A 806 44.98 -25.70 22.98
C ARG A 806 44.25 -24.78 23.94
N TYR A 807 44.97 -23.81 24.50
CA TYR A 807 44.43 -22.86 25.45
C TYR A 807 44.93 -21.45 25.16
N MET A 808 44.05 -20.48 25.35
CA MET A 808 44.43 -19.08 25.51
C MET A 808 44.51 -18.78 27.00
N ILE A 809 45.62 -18.20 27.45
CA ILE A 809 45.74 -17.67 28.81
C ILE A 809 45.96 -16.16 28.71
N VAL A 810 45.05 -15.38 29.32
CA VAL A 810 45.16 -13.93 29.43
C VAL A 810 45.68 -13.62 30.83
N ASN A 811 46.95 -13.20 30.91
CA ASN A 811 47.56 -12.81 32.16
C ASN A 811 47.22 -11.35 32.47
N ASP A 812 46.69 -11.11 33.66
CA ASP A 812 46.02 -9.86 34.00
C ASP A 812 46.84 -8.88 34.80
N ASP A 813 48.02 -9.27 35.25
CA ASP A 813 48.87 -8.41 36.05
C ASP A 813 50.34 -8.48 35.60
N THR A 814 51.19 -7.74 36.30
CA THR A 814 52.64 -7.78 36.08
C THR A 814 53.31 -9.00 36.74
N ALA A 815 52.56 -9.80 37.48
CA ALA A 815 53.03 -10.97 38.20
C ALA A 815 53.08 -12.21 37.30
N ALA A 816 53.41 -13.34 37.92
CA ALA A 816 53.55 -14.60 37.23
C ALA A 816 52.19 -15.18 36.83
N VAL A 817 52.13 -15.85 35.67
CA VAL A 817 50.96 -16.60 35.21
C VAL A 817 50.47 -17.50 36.34
N ALA A 818 49.23 -17.28 36.75
CA ALA A 818 48.64 -17.86 37.95
C ALA A 818 47.32 -18.57 37.62
N ALA A 819 46.89 -19.44 38.53
CA ALA A 819 45.60 -20.12 38.46
C ALA A 819 44.39 -19.17 38.61
N THR A 820 44.63 -17.87 38.78
CA THR A 820 43.61 -16.82 38.84
C THR A 820 43.43 -16.10 37.50
N ASP A 821 44.29 -16.39 36.52
CA ASP A 821 44.20 -15.81 35.18
C ASP A 821 43.08 -16.45 34.36
N THR A 822 42.59 -15.72 33.37
CA THR A 822 41.56 -16.20 32.45
C THR A 822 42.15 -17.26 31.53
N ILE A 823 41.56 -18.46 31.53
CA ILE A 823 41.94 -19.58 30.66
C ILE A 823 40.73 -19.98 29.82
N VAL A 824 40.89 -19.98 28.50
CA VAL A 824 39.87 -20.42 27.55
C VAL A 824 40.42 -21.58 26.72
N SER A 825 39.63 -22.65 26.59
CA SER A 825 39.94 -23.78 25.71
C SER A 825 39.57 -23.49 24.27
N LEU A 826 40.44 -23.83 23.32
CA LEU A 826 40.23 -23.55 21.90
C LEU A 826 40.24 -24.83 21.08
N THR A 827 39.27 -24.98 20.19
CA THR A 827 39.32 -25.94 19.07
C THR A 827 39.04 -25.24 17.74
N GLY A 828 39.36 -25.89 16.61
CA GLY A 828 39.21 -25.28 15.27
C GLY A 828 40.45 -24.53 14.75
N ILE A 829 41.32 -24.03 15.65
CA ILE A 829 42.51 -23.26 15.27
C ILE A 829 43.59 -24.11 14.57
N THR A 830 43.95 -23.73 13.33
CA THR A 830 44.99 -24.41 12.52
C THR A 830 46.36 -23.71 12.56
N GLY A 831 46.42 -22.46 13.04
CA GLY A 831 47.63 -21.63 13.18
C GLY A 831 47.96 -21.28 14.64
N ALA A 832 48.84 -20.29 14.85
CA ALA A 832 49.05 -19.70 16.17
C ALA A 832 48.18 -18.43 16.30
N LEU A 833 47.73 -18.13 17.52
CA LEU A 833 47.11 -16.84 17.81
C LEU A 833 48.09 -15.70 17.55
N ASN A 834 47.59 -14.56 17.13
CA ASN A 834 48.37 -13.36 16.90
C ASN A 834 47.60 -12.10 17.31
N ALA A 835 48.24 -10.93 17.24
CA ALA A 835 47.66 -9.69 17.74
C ALA A 835 46.36 -9.26 17.02
N GLN A 836 46.08 -9.74 15.81
CA GLN A 836 44.87 -9.42 15.04
C GLN A 836 43.65 -10.23 15.51
N ASP A 837 43.86 -11.32 16.24
CA ASP A 837 42.79 -12.13 16.84
C ASP A 837 42.17 -11.43 18.08
N PHE A 838 42.61 -10.23 18.42
CA PHE A 838 42.22 -9.51 19.63
C PHE A 838 41.74 -8.10 19.31
N THR A 839 40.62 -7.75 19.91
CA THR A 839 40.07 -6.39 19.91
C THR A 839 39.95 -5.88 21.35
N PHE A 840 40.25 -4.59 21.55
CA PHE A 840 40.30 -3.95 22.86
C PHE A 840 39.34 -2.77 22.89
N THR A 841 38.48 -2.70 23.90
CA THR A 841 37.56 -1.58 24.11
C THR A 841 37.81 -0.93 25.47
N ALA A 842 37.88 0.41 25.47
CA ALA A 842 38.15 1.26 26.63
C ALA A 842 37.02 1.28 27.66
#